data_AF-A0A7K0ESG3-F1
#
_entry.id   AF-A0A7K0ESG3-F1
#
_cell.length_a   1.000
_cell.length_b   1.000
_cell.length_c   1.000
_cell.angle_alpha   90.00
_cell.angle_beta   90.00
_cell.angle_gamma   90.00
#
_symmetry.space_group_name_H-M   'P 1'
#
loop_
_entity.id
_entity.type
_entity.pdbx_description
1 polymer ?
#
loop_
_entity_poly.entity_id
_entity_poly.type
_entity_poly.pdbx_seq_one_letter_code
_entity_poly.pdbx_strand_id
1 'polypeptide(L)'
;MATNQSSTSSQSAAAPVAAAPTPPPKVPRILVFSRTKGYYHESIPTGIAAIQKLGRENGFRVDTTKNAAYFVEDSLKHYTAVVFLSTTGNVLNPDQQVAFERYIQAGGNFMGIHASADTEYNWPWYNKLAGAYFLHHPKQQKVAIDVIDKNHPSTSFLPDRWERFDELYSYRNINPDIKVLAKLDESTYEGGRNGDNHPFVWYHEFDGGRAFYTGGGHTNESYSEPLFQQHLLGGLKYVIGDNKDLDYSKAYAVKTPDETRFVKTVLSNDLNEPMELAVAPDGRVFMAERKGKFYLYDPKTKSTKLVYDFPVKAVEKYLNGLLGMTIDPNFAKNHYLYFFYTIEDGGQTKQRIGRFVMNDDGKLDLKSEKSIIEFPIDLEVSAHTGGSMAWDKHGNLFISTGDNTVPFESSGFSPTDWQANRLTFDAARSAGNTNDLRGKILRIHPEADGSYTIPDGNLFPKGMAQTRPEIYVMGCRNPYRISVDPETSIVYWGEIGPDSGVDGPQGPRGYDEFNQAKKAGNYGWPFFVGDSKPYKAYDFGTKAVGEYFDPAAPVNNSPNNTGLKNLPPTTKAMVWYPYNKSTEFPELGTGGRCAMGGPVYHFDANLKSDVKLPEYYDKALFMYDWMRNWVYAVRMDENQNYKRMEAFMPVRGDFRRPVDMEIGPKGEIYMLEYGSVYGIDNDDARLVKIEFNPGNRAPVAKVTARDTIGLAPFKVAFSSRQSYDFDEDDKLTYEWKFEGNQVASTEANPTFTFQKNGIYNAILKVTDPAGQSSVDTLEIKVGNTLPQVAIATTDNSTFFFADQTPFKYAVEVKDNEDKVIDKKKVKVALNYIPKVSGNEQVVGHQQITSTFNLGKNLMQASDCKACHQINGKSVGPAFIEVSKKYRGDKGAATRLANKVITGGGGVWGEHAMNAHPQLSKEDATEIVKYVLALANDQPDVTLPQQGSTVLKEHVGKEQTGRYILSASYTDKGGAITPLTTSESLILRPARVLAGDADETYNMNRQRGRLGATKNKAYFVLKGVDLKGIQKLTYQVASKDHDGTIEVHTGSVKGPVISTVNYTATGAWNKTAELTAPIQNPGSKQDLYFVFVKDDPKAENIGGVSWVEFGK
;
A
#
# COMPACT_ATOMS: atom_id res chain seq x y z
N MET A 1 -32.24 7.87 75.56
CA MET A 1 -31.66 6.67 76.22
C MET A 1 -32.77 5.63 76.24
N ALA A 2 -32.73 4.66 75.33
CA ALA A 2 -32.01 3.39 75.45
C ALA A 2 -32.96 2.31 75.95
N THR A 3 -33.12 1.25 75.16
CA THR A 3 -33.01 -0.14 75.64
C THR A 3 -32.98 -1.07 74.43
N ASN A 4 -31.79 -1.62 74.19
CA ASN A 4 -31.56 -2.85 73.45
C ASN A 4 -32.13 -4.02 74.25
N GLN A 5 -32.72 -5.00 73.56
CA GLN A 5 -32.64 -6.40 73.98
C GLN A 5 -32.28 -7.27 72.79
N SER A 6 -31.17 -7.98 72.96
CA SER A 6 -30.78 -9.15 72.17
C SER A 6 -31.61 -10.36 72.61
N SER A 7 -31.96 -11.21 71.66
CA SER A 7 -32.35 -12.60 71.96
C SER A 7 -31.86 -13.52 70.85
N THR A 8 -30.93 -14.39 71.22
CA THR A 8 -30.53 -15.59 70.49
C THR A 8 -31.68 -16.59 70.44
N SER A 9 -32.01 -17.11 69.25
CA SER A 9 -32.93 -18.23 69.07
C SER A 9 -32.25 -19.38 68.34
N SER A 10 -32.23 -20.54 68.99
CA SER A 10 -31.86 -21.85 68.48
C SER A 10 -32.66 -22.24 67.23
N GLN A 11 -31.98 -22.61 66.14
CA GLN A 11 -32.60 -23.26 64.97
C GLN A 11 -32.36 -24.77 65.01
N SER A 12 -33.46 -25.50 64.87
CA SER A 12 -33.52 -26.95 64.71
C SER A 12 -32.87 -27.39 63.40
N ALA A 13 -32.11 -28.48 63.45
CA ALA A 13 -31.53 -29.13 62.29
C ALA A 13 -32.64 -29.65 61.34
N ALA A 14 -32.63 -29.15 60.10
CA ALA A 14 -33.38 -29.70 58.97
C ALA A 14 -32.50 -30.71 58.22
N ALA A 15 -33.11 -31.82 57.79
CA ALA A 15 -32.47 -32.87 56.99
C ALA A 15 -31.90 -32.33 55.66
N PRO A 16 -30.84 -32.94 55.10
CA PRO A 16 -30.20 -32.46 53.90
C PRO A 16 -31.14 -32.59 52.70
N VAL A 17 -31.41 -31.45 52.05
CA VAL A 17 -32.09 -31.38 50.76
C VAL A 17 -31.13 -31.95 49.71
N ALA A 18 -31.57 -32.98 48.99
CA ALA A 18 -30.84 -33.55 47.88
C ALA A 18 -30.52 -32.46 46.84
N ALA A 19 -29.24 -32.35 46.45
CA ALA A 19 -28.80 -31.42 45.42
C ALA A 19 -29.58 -31.66 44.12
N ALA A 20 -30.05 -30.57 43.51
CA ALA A 20 -30.68 -30.62 42.19
C ALA A 20 -29.71 -31.27 41.19
N PRO A 21 -30.20 -32.14 40.27
CA PRO A 21 -29.34 -32.78 39.29
C PRO A 21 -28.66 -31.71 38.44
N THR A 22 -27.33 -31.78 38.36
CA THR A 22 -26.52 -30.96 37.47
C THR A 22 -27.05 -31.12 36.03
N PRO A 23 -27.29 -30.02 35.29
CA PRO A 23 -27.68 -30.13 33.89
C PRO A 23 -26.62 -30.94 33.13
N PRO A 24 -27.03 -31.80 32.17
CA PRO A 24 -26.10 -32.65 31.46
C PRO A 24 -25.02 -31.80 30.77
N PRO A 25 -23.76 -32.24 30.74
CA PRO A 25 -22.67 -31.48 30.16
C PRO A 25 -22.96 -31.14 28.69
N LYS A 26 -22.77 -29.86 28.33
CA LYS A 26 -22.92 -29.37 26.96
C LYS A 26 -21.99 -30.17 26.04
N VAL A 27 -22.55 -30.81 25.02
CA VAL A 27 -21.75 -31.54 24.02
C VAL A 27 -21.04 -30.51 23.13
N PRO A 28 -19.70 -30.55 23.02
CA PRO A 28 -18.97 -29.63 22.15
C PRO A 28 -19.41 -29.78 20.69
N ARG A 29 -19.44 -28.68 19.95
CA ARG A 29 -19.88 -28.64 18.55
C ARG A 29 -18.85 -27.92 17.70
N ILE A 30 -18.45 -28.52 16.58
CA ILE A 30 -17.38 -28.06 15.70
C ILE A 30 -17.97 -27.75 14.33
N LEU A 31 -17.64 -26.58 13.78
CA LEU A 31 -17.96 -26.23 12.39
C LEU A 31 -16.74 -26.44 11.51
N VAL A 32 -16.79 -27.35 10.55
CA VAL A 32 -15.74 -27.53 9.54
C VAL A 32 -16.10 -26.71 8.30
N PHE A 33 -15.29 -25.68 8.04
CA PHE A 33 -15.42 -24.80 6.89
C PHE A 33 -14.35 -25.12 5.84
N SER A 34 -14.77 -25.30 4.58
CA SER A 34 -13.88 -25.75 3.50
C SER A 34 -14.12 -25.00 2.17
N ARG A 35 -14.45 -23.71 2.23
CA ARG A 35 -14.60 -22.88 1.03
C ARG A 35 -13.23 -22.56 0.44
N THR A 36 -13.13 -22.58 -0.89
CA THR A 36 -11.93 -22.17 -1.64
C THR A 36 -12.32 -21.11 -2.67
N LYS A 37 -11.52 -20.05 -2.79
CA LYS A 37 -11.47 -19.11 -3.93
C LYS A 37 -10.16 -19.23 -4.72
N GLY A 38 -9.17 -19.95 -4.18
CA GLY A 38 -7.96 -20.36 -4.87
C GLY A 38 -7.98 -21.86 -5.23
N TYR A 39 -6.85 -22.54 -5.01
CA TYR A 39 -6.71 -23.97 -5.29
C TYR A 39 -7.66 -24.83 -4.43
N TYR A 40 -8.29 -25.84 -5.03
CA TYR A 40 -9.14 -26.79 -4.33
C TYR A 40 -8.38 -28.08 -4.07
N HIS A 41 -8.30 -28.50 -2.81
CA HIS A 41 -7.60 -29.70 -2.39
C HIS A 41 -8.52 -30.92 -2.44
N GLU A 42 -8.12 -31.98 -3.16
CA GLU A 42 -8.92 -33.22 -3.28
C GLU A 42 -9.13 -33.94 -1.94
N SER A 43 -8.31 -33.62 -0.93
CA SER A 43 -8.41 -34.20 0.41
C SER A 43 -9.49 -33.61 1.30
N ILE A 44 -10.14 -32.51 0.90
CA ILE A 44 -11.21 -31.86 1.68
C ILE A 44 -12.33 -32.85 2.06
N PRO A 45 -12.92 -33.66 1.14
CA PRO A 45 -13.95 -34.63 1.50
C PRO A 45 -13.46 -35.70 2.48
N THR A 46 -12.22 -36.18 2.32
CA THR A 46 -11.62 -37.19 3.19
C THR A 46 -11.34 -36.63 4.59
N GLY A 47 -10.87 -35.39 4.68
CA GLY A 47 -10.66 -34.69 5.94
C GLY A 47 -11.96 -34.42 6.69
N ILE A 48 -13.02 -34.00 5.99
CA ILE A 48 -14.37 -33.89 6.57
C ILE A 48 -14.80 -35.22 7.20
N ALA A 49 -14.68 -36.33 6.44
CA ALA A 49 -15.10 -37.64 6.91
C ALA A 49 -14.31 -38.10 8.14
N ALA A 50 -12.99 -37.85 8.17
CA ALA A 50 -12.12 -38.17 9.30
C ALA A 50 -12.48 -37.36 10.56
N ILE A 51 -12.70 -36.05 10.44
CA ILE A 51 -13.08 -35.20 11.59
C ILE A 51 -14.45 -35.62 12.13
N GLN A 52 -15.41 -35.92 11.26
CA GLN A 52 -16.72 -36.44 11.68
C GLN A 52 -16.61 -37.79 12.39
N LYS A 53 -15.72 -38.68 11.94
CA LYS A 53 -15.41 -39.95 12.62
C LYS A 53 -14.84 -39.69 14.01
N LEU A 54 -13.85 -38.81 14.13
CA LEU A 54 -13.25 -38.43 15.41
C LEU A 54 -14.29 -37.87 16.39
N GLY A 55 -15.23 -37.05 15.90
CA GLY A 55 -16.33 -36.52 16.71
C GLY A 55 -17.25 -37.60 17.27
N ARG A 56 -17.67 -38.56 16.41
CA ARG A 56 -18.48 -39.71 16.85
C ARG A 56 -17.77 -40.56 17.89
N GLU A 57 -16.45 -40.75 17.76
CA GLU A 57 -15.64 -41.58 18.64
C GLU A 57 -15.28 -40.88 19.97
N ASN A 58 -15.30 -39.55 20.04
CA ASN A 58 -14.79 -38.78 21.18
C ASN A 58 -15.82 -37.80 21.78
N GLY A 59 -17.10 -37.92 21.44
CA GLY A 59 -18.19 -37.23 22.15
C GLY A 59 -18.35 -35.75 21.79
N PHE A 60 -18.06 -35.34 20.54
CA PHE A 60 -18.37 -34.00 20.02
C PHE A 60 -19.07 -34.06 18.66
N ARG A 61 -19.89 -33.06 18.36
CA ARG A 61 -20.64 -32.96 17.09
C ARG A 61 -19.83 -32.19 16.05
N VAL A 62 -19.98 -32.57 14.79
CA VAL A 62 -19.26 -31.96 13.66
C VAL A 62 -20.26 -31.62 12.56
N ASP A 63 -20.44 -30.33 12.30
CA ASP A 63 -21.16 -29.83 11.12
C ASP A 63 -20.17 -29.35 10.07
N THR A 64 -20.60 -29.29 8.81
CA THR A 64 -19.72 -28.94 7.68
C THR A 64 -20.41 -27.93 6.78
N THR A 65 -19.65 -26.98 6.23
CA THR A 65 -20.17 -26.03 5.25
C THR A 65 -19.09 -25.51 4.32
N LYS A 66 -19.48 -25.16 3.09
CA LYS A 66 -18.71 -24.32 2.16
C LYS A 66 -19.33 -22.94 1.97
N ASN A 67 -20.48 -22.70 2.61
CA ASN A 67 -21.24 -21.47 2.47
C ASN A 67 -20.79 -20.46 3.53
N ALA A 68 -20.11 -19.40 3.10
CA ALA A 68 -19.65 -18.35 4.02
C ALA A 68 -20.81 -17.58 4.69
N ALA A 69 -22.06 -17.69 4.20
CA ALA A 69 -23.22 -17.10 4.86
C ALA A 69 -23.48 -17.65 6.29
N TYR A 70 -22.83 -18.76 6.67
CA TYR A 70 -22.84 -19.27 8.05
C TYR A 70 -21.88 -18.53 8.99
N PHE A 71 -21.02 -17.64 8.48
CA PHE A 71 -20.16 -16.77 9.28
C PHE A 71 -20.95 -15.53 9.70
N VAL A 72 -21.95 -15.77 10.53
CA VAL A 72 -22.78 -14.78 11.21
C VAL A 72 -22.93 -15.19 12.67
N GLU A 73 -23.10 -14.22 13.56
CA GLU A 73 -23.13 -14.45 15.01
C GLU A 73 -24.16 -15.52 15.42
N ASP A 74 -25.36 -15.47 14.82
CA ASP A 74 -26.44 -16.43 15.10
C ASP A 74 -26.10 -17.88 14.79
N SER A 75 -25.21 -18.10 13.82
CA SER A 75 -24.71 -19.43 13.47
C SER A 75 -23.51 -19.79 14.35
N LEU A 76 -22.51 -18.90 14.41
CA LEU A 76 -21.23 -19.14 15.08
C LEU A 76 -21.38 -19.37 16.59
N LYS A 77 -22.38 -18.75 17.25
CA LYS A 77 -22.62 -18.89 18.70
C LYS A 77 -22.89 -20.33 19.17
N HIS A 78 -23.21 -21.22 18.24
CA HIS A 78 -23.51 -22.63 18.52
C HIS A 78 -22.28 -23.54 18.53
N TYR A 79 -21.11 -23.03 18.13
CA TYR A 79 -19.89 -23.82 17.95
C TYR A 79 -18.84 -23.47 19.00
N THR A 80 -18.17 -24.50 19.53
CA THR A 80 -17.03 -24.39 20.44
C THR A 80 -15.76 -24.03 19.68
N ALA A 81 -15.60 -24.59 18.48
CA ALA A 81 -14.48 -24.29 17.60
C ALA A 81 -14.92 -24.31 16.11
N VAL A 82 -14.22 -23.52 15.30
CA VAL A 82 -14.33 -23.52 13.84
C VAL A 82 -13.02 -24.04 13.26
N VAL A 83 -13.13 -25.03 12.36
CA VAL A 83 -12.00 -25.63 11.65
C VAL A 83 -11.98 -25.09 10.22
N PHE A 84 -10.88 -24.48 9.82
CA PHE A 84 -10.63 -24.15 8.41
C PHE A 84 -9.84 -25.32 7.80
N LEU A 85 -10.53 -26.14 7.03
CA LEU A 85 -9.98 -27.32 6.39
C LEU A 85 -9.59 -26.99 4.95
N SER A 86 -8.30 -26.72 4.75
CA SER A 86 -7.70 -26.46 3.44
C SER A 86 -8.44 -25.38 2.62
N THR A 87 -8.90 -24.32 3.28
CA THR A 87 -9.45 -23.12 2.63
C THR A 87 -8.36 -22.41 1.83
N THR A 88 -8.72 -21.64 0.78
CA THR A 88 -7.74 -20.88 -0.03
C THR A 88 -8.34 -19.57 -0.56
N GLY A 89 -7.55 -18.50 -0.62
CA GLY A 89 -7.96 -17.15 -1.06
C GLY A 89 -8.77 -16.37 0.00
N ASN A 90 -9.38 -15.24 -0.40
CA ASN A 90 -10.23 -14.40 0.48
C ASN A 90 -11.68 -14.91 0.45
N VAL A 91 -12.05 -15.79 1.36
CA VAL A 91 -13.28 -16.59 1.36
C VAL A 91 -14.43 -15.95 2.13
N LEU A 92 -14.15 -15.02 3.04
CA LEU A 92 -15.10 -14.21 3.80
C LEU A 92 -15.19 -12.78 3.24
N ASN A 93 -16.38 -12.19 3.32
CA ASN A 93 -16.56 -10.75 3.09
C ASN A 93 -16.37 -9.97 4.42
N PRO A 94 -16.33 -8.63 4.41
CA PRO A 94 -16.09 -7.84 5.62
C PRO A 94 -17.05 -8.14 6.79
N ASP A 95 -18.33 -8.38 6.51
CA ASP A 95 -19.32 -8.70 7.55
C ASP A 95 -19.03 -10.05 8.22
N GLN A 96 -18.65 -11.04 7.40
CA GLN A 96 -18.31 -12.37 7.84
C GLN A 96 -16.97 -12.39 8.59
N GLN A 97 -16.01 -11.58 8.16
CA GLN A 97 -14.75 -11.38 8.89
C GLN A 97 -15.04 -10.84 10.29
N VAL A 98 -15.83 -9.77 10.40
CA VAL A 98 -16.23 -9.18 11.70
C VAL A 98 -16.98 -10.17 12.57
N ALA A 99 -17.95 -10.91 12.01
CA ALA A 99 -18.65 -11.95 12.77
C ALA A 99 -17.69 -13.01 13.31
N PHE A 100 -16.63 -13.33 12.56
CA PHE A 100 -15.60 -14.26 12.99
C PHE A 100 -14.65 -13.68 14.04
N GLU A 101 -14.26 -12.40 13.94
CA GLU A 101 -13.51 -11.70 15.01
C GLU A 101 -14.31 -11.71 16.31
N ARG A 102 -15.59 -11.30 16.24
CA ARG A 102 -16.49 -11.28 17.40
C ARG A 102 -16.62 -12.66 18.03
N TYR A 103 -16.72 -13.71 17.21
CA TYR A 103 -16.76 -15.08 17.68
C TYR A 103 -15.48 -15.47 18.45
N ILE A 104 -14.29 -15.15 17.95
CA ILE A 104 -13.03 -15.42 18.66
C ILE A 104 -12.94 -14.59 19.95
N GLN A 105 -13.31 -13.30 19.90
CA GLN A 105 -13.35 -12.39 21.06
C GLN A 105 -14.31 -12.83 22.15
N ALA A 106 -15.41 -13.49 21.77
CA ALA A 106 -16.35 -14.09 22.70
C ALA A 106 -15.81 -15.38 23.37
N GLY A 107 -14.61 -15.86 23.01
CA GLY A 107 -14.04 -17.11 23.50
C GLY A 107 -14.18 -18.29 22.54
N GLY A 108 -14.58 -18.04 21.29
CA GLY A 108 -14.62 -19.02 20.22
C GLY A 108 -13.23 -19.44 19.82
N ASN A 109 -13.08 -20.70 19.40
CA ASN A 109 -11.76 -21.28 19.13
C ASN A 109 -11.58 -21.60 17.64
N PHE A 110 -10.32 -21.62 17.19
CA PHE A 110 -9.93 -21.79 15.80
C PHE A 110 -8.95 -22.94 15.61
N MET A 111 -9.18 -23.74 14.57
CA MET A 111 -8.20 -24.72 14.09
C MET A 111 -7.96 -24.56 12.59
N GLY A 112 -6.72 -24.28 12.20
CA GLY A 112 -6.28 -24.27 10.81
C GLY A 112 -5.64 -25.60 10.41
N ILE A 113 -6.01 -26.13 9.25
CA ILE A 113 -5.40 -27.34 8.67
C ILE A 113 -4.88 -27.00 7.27
N HIS A 114 -3.62 -27.35 7.03
CA HIS A 114 -2.92 -27.24 5.76
C HIS A 114 -3.13 -25.87 5.09
N ALA A 115 -3.92 -25.80 4.02
CA ALA A 115 -4.05 -24.60 3.20
C ALA A 115 -4.75 -23.42 3.88
N SER A 116 -5.26 -23.57 5.11
CA SER A 116 -5.78 -22.44 5.89
C SER A 116 -4.80 -21.26 6.05
N ALA A 117 -3.49 -21.46 5.90
CA ALA A 117 -2.50 -20.36 5.83
C ALA A 117 -2.46 -19.62 4.46
N ASP A 118 -3.00 -20.21 3.40
CA ASP A 118 -3.26 -19.62 2.07
C ASP A 118 -4.64 -18.92 2.02
N THR A 119 -5.11 -18.36 3.13
CA THR A 119 -6.45 -17.78 3.26
C THR A 119 -6.39 -16.35 3.82
N GLU A 120 -7.27 -15.46 3.35
CA GLU A 120 -7.48 -14.09 3.88
C GLU A 120 -6.24 -13.16 3.88
N TYR A 121 -5.44 -13.15 2.80
CA TYR A 121 -4.21 -12.34 2.71
C TYR A 121 -4.35 -10.85 3.01
N ASN A 122 -5.53 -10.29 2.76
CA ASN A 122 -5.80 -8.87 2.94
C ASN A 122 -6.30 -8.53 4.35
N TRP A 123 -6.28 -9.49 5.29
CA TRP A 123 -6.84 -9.32 6.62
C TRP A 123 -5.79 -9.63 7.70
N PRO A 124 -4.92 -8.66 8.06
CA PRO A 124 -3.80 -8.88 8.99
C PRO A 124 -4.18 -9.48 10.34
N TRP A 125 -5.41 -9.27 10.81
CA TRP A 125 -5.93 -9.91 12.02
C TRP A 125 -5.98 -11.44 11.88
N TYR A 126 -6.41 -11.96 10.71
CA TYR A 126 -6.39 -13.40 10.45
C TYR A 126 -4.96 -13.95 10.42
N ASN A 127 -3.96 -13.22 9.91
CA ASN A 127 -2.56 -13.65 10.01
C ASN A 127 -2.14 -13.90 11.47
N LYS A 128 -2.56 -13.02 12.39
CA LYS A 128 -2.26 -13.17 13.82
C LYS A 128 -3.00 -14.37 14.43
N LEU A 129 -4.25 -14.62 14.03
CA LEU A 129 -5.02 -15.79 14.44
C LEU A 129 -4.44 -17.11 13.91
N ALA A 130 -4.25 -17.22 12.59
CA ALA A 130 -3.70 -18.41 11.93
C ALA A 130 -2.24 -18.65 12.30
N GLY A 131 -1.50 -17.57 12.56
CA GLY A 131 -0.11 -17.57 13.02
C GLY A 131 0.92 -17.33 11.91
N ALA A 132 0.57 -17.54 10.65
CA ALA A 132 1.39 -17.14 9.50
C ALA A 132 0.61 -17.18 8.19
N TYR A 133 1.14 -16.52 7.15
CA TYR A 133 0.64 -16.63 5.78
C TYR A 133 1.49 -17.57 4.94
N PHE A 134 0.84 -18.21 3.97
CA PHE A 134 1.52 -18.93 2.91
C PHE A 134 2.49 -18.02 2.14
N LEU A 135 3.67 -18.57 1.85
CA LEU A 135 4.70 -17.98 1.01
C LEU A 135 4.96 -18.83 -0.23
N HIS A 136 5.02 -20.16 -0.07
CA HIS A 136 5.45 -21.10 -1.12
C HIS A 136 5.16 -22.54 -0.69
N HIS A 137 4.94 -23.47 -1.63
CA HIS A 137 4.97 -24.91 -1.37
C HIS A 137 5.91 -25.62 -2.36
N PRO A 138 6.72 -26.61 -1.92
CA PRO A 138 7.40 -27.53 -2.82
C PRO A 138 6.46 -28.66 -3.26
N LYS A 139 6.99 -29.60 -4.05
CA LYS A 139 6.27 -30.85 -4.39
C LYS A 139 5.90 -31.63 -3.13
N GLN A 140 4.82 -32.41 -3.20
CA GLN A 140 4.55 -33.46 -2.22
C GLN A 140 5.73 -34.42 -2.13
N GLN A 141 6.21 -34.68 -0.92
CA GLN A 141 7.37 -35.54 -0.69
C GLN A 141 7.40 -36.05 0.75
N LYS A 142 8.28 -37.03 1.01
CA LYS A 142 8.54 -37.46 2.38
C LYS A 142 9.32 -36.39 3.13
N VAL A 143 8.94 -36.15 4.37
CA VAL A 143 9.57 -35.20 5.27
C VAL A 143 9.79 -35.81 6.63
N ALA A 144 10.81 -35.32 7.33
CA ALA A 144 10.90 -35.45 8.77
C ALA A 144 10.42 -34.16 9.44
N ILE A 145 9.62 -34.35 10.49
CA ILE A 145 9.18 -33.29 11.38
C ILE A 145 9.77 -33.58 12.75
N ASP A 146 10.55 -32.64 13.27
CA ASP A 146 11.12 -32.75 14.60
C ASP A 146 10.10 -32.20 15.61
N VAL A 147 9.65 -33.07 16.52
CA VAL A 147 8.68 -32.73 17.57
C VAL A 147 9.46 -32.18 18.76
N ILE A 148 9.38 -30.87 18.94
CA ILE A 148 10.19 -30.14 19.94
C ILE A 148 9.45 -29.91 21.27
N ASP A 149 8.14 -30.08 21.30
CA ASP A 149 7.33 -30.06 22.52
C ASP A 149 6.36 -31.25 22.55
N LYS A 150 6.52 -32.11 23.56
CA LYS A 150 5.71 -33.33 23.78
C LYS A 150 4.72 -33.20 24.92
N ASN A 151 4.57 -32.02 25.51
CA ASN A 151 3.60 -31.79 26.59
C ASN A 151 2.20 -31.47 26.04
N HIS A 152 2.08 -31.15 24.76
CA HIS A 152 0.81 -30.79 24.13
C HIS A 152 0.02 -32.04 23.68
N PRO A 153 -1.32 -32.08 23.85
CA PRO A 153 -2.14 -33.25 23.48
C PRO A 153 -2.05 -33.69 22.01
N SER A 154 -1.67 -32.80 21.10
CA SER A 154 -1.49 -33.11 19.67
C SER A 154 -0.13 -33.74 19.34
N THR A 155 0.85 -33.67 20.23
CA THR A 155 2.23 -34.12 19.97
C THR A 155 2.77 -35.11 20.99
N SER A 156 2.13 -35.28 22.16
CA SER A 156 2.64 -36.11 23.26
C SER A 156 2.87 -37.59 22.90
N PHE A 157 2.09 -38.12 21.96
CA PHE A 157 2.17 -39.49 21.47
C PHE A 157 3.02 -39.62 20.20
N LEU A 158 3.43 -38.51 19.58
CA LEU A 158 4.25 -38.55 18.36
C LEU A 158 5.68 -38.98 18.70
N PRO A 159 6.38 -39.66 17.77
CA PRO A 159 7.82 -39.87 17.90
C PRO A 159 8.55 -38.53 17.88
N ASP A 160 9.78 -38.50 18.43
CA ASP A 160 10.60 -37.27 18.43
C ASP A 160 10.90 -36.79 17.01
N ARG A 161 11.01 -37.74 16.08
CA ARG A 161 11.12 -37.49 14.65
C ARG A 161 9.98 -38.20 13.93
N TRP A 162 9.10 -37.41 13.34
CA TRP A 162 7.86 -37.87 12.73
C TRP A 162 7.96 -37.78 11.21
N GLU A 163 8.12 -38.93 10.55
CA GLU A 163 8.23 -39.00 9.10
C GLU A 163 6.89 -39.21 8.41
N ARG A 164 6.61 -38.42 7.37
CA ARG A 164 5.32 -38.43 6.65
C ARG A 164 5.49 -38.03 5.19
N PHE A 165 4.54 -38.41 4.34
CA PHE A 165 4.42 -37.89 2.97
C PHE A 165 3.30 -36.85 2.89
N ASP A 166 3.62 -35.60 2.58
CA ASP A 166 2.64 -34.51 2.53
C ASP A 166 3.12 -33.39 1.58
N GLU A 167 2.26 -32.39 1.32
CA GLU A 167 2.66 -31.09 0.76
C GLU A 167 2.90 -30.09 1.89
N LEU A 168 3.94 -29.27 1.76
CA LEU A 168 4.50 -28.50 2.87
C LEU A 168 4.40 -27.02 2.55
N TYR A 169 3.89 -26.22 3.46
CA TYR A 169 3.86 -24.77 3.25
C TYR A 169 5.07 -24.13 3.91
N SER A 170 5.79 -23.31 3.15
CA SER A 170 6.66 -22.27 3.68
C SER A 170 5.82 -21.04 4.00
N TYR A 171 6.22 -20.29 5.02
CA TYR A 171 5.44 -19.21 5.58
C TYR A 171 6.15 -17.86 5.51
N ARG A 172 5.37 -16.78 5.43
CA ARG A 172 5.79 -15.38 5.62
C ARG A 172 4.97 -14.75 6.73
N ASN A 173 5.45 -13.62 7.26
CA ASN A 173 4.78 -12.87 8.31
C ASN A 173 4.43 -13.75 9.53
N ILE A 174 5.33 -14.67 9.89
CA ILE A 174 5.16 -15.57 11.02
C ILE A 174 4.97 -14.73 12.29
N ASN A 175 3.87 -14.95 12.99
CA ASN A 175 3.54 -14.26 14.23
C ASN A 175 4.55 -14.66 15.32
N PRO A 176 5.28 -13.72 15.95
CA PRO A 176 6.27 -14.03 16.96
C PRO A 176 5.69 -14.67 18.23
N ASP A 177 4.39 -14.55 18.47
CA ASP A 177 3.73 -15.05 19.68
C ASP A 177 3.35 -16.54 19.62
N ILE A 178 3.49 -17.19 18.45
CA ILE A 178 3.15 -18.61 18.30
C ILE A 178 4.05 -19.51 19.16
N LYS A 179 3.47 -20.57 19.72
CA LYS A 179 4.20 -21.63 20.42
C LYS A 179 4.37 -22.82 19.47
N VAL A 180 5.58 -22.98 18.94
CA VAL A 180 5.91 -24.04 17.99
C VAL A 180 6.05 -25.36 18.71
N LEU A 181 5.25 -26.36 18.29
CA LEU A 181 5.25 -27.71 18.82
C LEU A 181 6.12 -28.67 18.01
N ALA A 182 6.17 -28.44 16.69
CA ALA A 182 6.96 -29.25 15.78
C ALA A 182 7.49 -28.39 14.63
N LYS A 183 8.70 -28.69 14.18
CA LYS A 183 9.38 -28.00 13.08
C LYS A 183 9.60 -28.95 11.91
N LEU A 184 9.53 -28.43 10.70
CA LEU A 184 9.95 -29.17 9.52
C LEU A 184 11.47 -29.16 9.41
N ASP A 185 12.06 -30.34 9.23
CA ASP A 185 13.49 -30.47 8.94
C ASP A 185 13.70 -30.27 7.43
N GLU A 186 14.00 -29.04 7.03
CA GLU A 186 14.27 -28.68 5.62
C GLU A 186 15.47 -29.43 5.02
N SER A 187 16.31 -30.11 5.81
CA SER A 187 17.37 -30.98 5.28
C SER A 187 16.83 -32.30 4.70
N THR A 188 15.60 -32.68 5.05
CA THR A 188 14.98 -33.95 4.62
C THR A 188 14.15 -33.84 3.35
N TYR A 189 13.92 -32.64 2.84
CA TYR A 189 13.09 -32.41 1.66
C TYR A 189 13.54 -31.18 0.86
N GLU A 190 13.17 -31.12 -0.42
CA GLU A 190 13.62 -30.05 -1.31
C GLU A 190 12.59 -28.93 -1.42
N GLY A 191 13.04 -27.67 -1.33
CA GLY A 191 12.24 -26.49 -1.67
C GLY A 191 11.59 -25.74 -0.50
N GLY A 192 12.03 -26.00 0.73
CA GLY A 192 11.77 -25.13 1.89
C GLY A 192 12.33 -23.72 1.73
N ARG A 193 11.75 -22.75 2.43
CA ARG A 193 12.12 -21.32 2.39
C ARG A 193 12.17 -20.65 3.77
N ASN A 194 11.96 -21.40 4.85
CA ASN A 194 12.01 -20.88 6.22
C ASN A 194 13.32 -21.24 6.95
N GLY A 195 14.14 -22.13 6.39
CA GLY A 195 15.41 -22.55 6.97
C GLY A 195 15.21 -23.27 8.31
N ASP A 196 16.16 -23.12 9.22
CA ASP A 196 16.19 -23.82 10.53
C ASP A 196 14.99 -23.49 11.45
N ASN A 197 14.23 -22.44 11.12
CA ASN A 197 13.04 -22.01 11.85
C ASN A 197 11.78 -22.17 11.01
N HIS A 198 11.52 -23.40 10.54
CA HIS A 198 10.29 -23.75 9.83
C HIS A 198 9.24 -24.34 10.80
N PRO A 199 8.31 -23.53 11.35
CA PRO A 199 7.24 -24.06 12.18
C PRO A 199 6.28 -24.91 11.35
N PHE A 200 5.88 -26.08 11.85
CA PHE A 200 4.94 -26.98 11.17
C PHE A 200 3.65 -27.18 11.95
N VAL A 201 3.75 -27.24 13.27
CA VAL A 201 2.63 -27.29 14.20
C VAL A 201 2.84 -26.23 15.25
N TRP A 202 1.81 -25.42 15.50
CA TRP A 202 1.86 -24.42 16.56
C TRP A 202 0.49 -24.17 17.17
N TYR A 203 0.51 -23.50 18.32
CA TYR A 203 -0.67 -23.01 19.00
C TYR A 203 -0.38 -21.69 19.69
N HIS A 204 -1.43 -20.94 20.02
CA HIS A 204 -1.37 -19.76 20.86
C HIS A 204 -2.79 -19.36 21.28
N GLU A 205 -2.87 -18.43 22.23
CA GLU A 205 -4.11 -17.70 22.50
C GLU A 205 -4.07 -16.39 21.70
N PHE A 206 -5.19 -16.04 21.09
CA PHE A 206 -5.30 -14.82 20.30
C PHE A 206 -6.70 -14.22 20.44
N ASP A 207 -6.73 -12.93 20.80
CA ASP A 207 -7.92 -12.08 20.82
C ASP A 207 -9.14 -12.73 21.50
N GLY A 208 -8.94 -13.43 22.62
CA GLY A 208 -9.99 -14.04 23.44
C GLY A 208 -10.17 -15.56 23.27
N GLY A 209 -9.66 -16.15 22.17
CA GLY A 209 -9.81 -17.57 21.85
C GLY A 209 -8.50 -18.34 21.74
N ARG A 210 -8.59 -19.67 21.65
CA ARG A 210 -7.45 -20.55 21.34
C ARG A 210 -7.32 -20.79 19.83
N ALA A 211 -6.08 -20.76 19.35
CA ALA A 211 -5.74 -21.09 17.97
C ALA A 211 -4.79 -22.29 17.93
N PHE A 212 -5.08 -23.25 17.06
CA PHE A 212 -4.20 -24.36 16.73
C PHE A 212 -4.03 -24.44 15.22
N TYR A 213 -2.81 -24.74 14.77
CA TYR A 213 -2.54 -24.94 13.36
C TYR A 213 -1.65 -26.16 13.13
N THR A 214 -1.94 -26.90 12.07
CA THR A 214 -1.07 -27.95 11.53
C THR A 214 -0.86 -27.76 10.03
N GLY A 215 0.39 -27.80 9.59
CA GLY A 215 0.75 -27.67 8.17
C GLY A 215 0.46 -28.93 7.34
N GLY A 216 0.15 -30.05 7.98
CA GLY A 216 -0.18 -31.31 7.30
C GLY A 216 -1.65 -31.42 6.90
N GLY A 217 -1.95 -32.41 6.06
CA GLY A 217 -3.32 -32.72 5.62
C GLY A 217 -3.61 -32.37 4.16
N HIS A 218 -2.58 -32.25 3.31
CA HIS A 218 -2.77 -32.07 1.88
C HIS A 218 -3.34 -33.33 1.21
N THR A 219 -2.84 -34.50 1.59
CA THR A 219 -3.13 -35.78 0.94
C THR A 219 -4.37 -36.46 1.51
N ASN A 220 -4.97 -37.37 0.74
CA ASN A 220 -6.08 -38.20 1.23
C ASN A 220 -5.60 -39.16 2.33
N GLU A 221 -4.39 -39.68 2.16
CA GLU A 221 -3.74 -40.67 3.01
C GLU A 221 -3.46 -40.13 4.42
N SER A 222 -3.18 -38.83 4.56
CA SER A 222 -3.02 -38.20 5.88
C SER A 222 -4.24 -38.48 6.76
N TYR A 223 -5.46 -38.44 6.21
CA TYR A 223 -6.68 -38.62 6.98
C TYR A 223 -7.04 -40.08 7.29
N SER A 224 -6.30 -41.06 6.77
CA SER A 224 -6.39 -42.47 7.18
C SER A 224 -5.22 -42.91 8.06
N GLU A 225 -4.17 -42.09 8.18
CA GLU A 225 -3.00 -42.40 8.99
C GLU A 225 -3.27 -42.27 10.50
N PRO A 226 -2.98 -43.30 11.32
CA PRO A 226 -3.29 -43.30 12.76
C PRO A 226 -2.67 -42.14 13.54
N LEU A 227 -1.38 -41.84 13.33
CA LEU A 227 -0.70 -40.77 14.06
C LEU A 227 -1.27 -39.39 13.68
N PHE A 228 -1.66 -39.19 12.42
CA PHE A 228 -2.29 -37.94 12.00
C PHE A 228 -3.70 -37.78 12.57
N GLN A 229 -4.51 -38.84 12.58
CA GLN A 229 -5.84 -38.80 13.18
C GLN A 229 -5.75 -38.46 14.68
N GLN A 230 -4.79 -39.05 15.39
CA GLN A 230 -4.55 -38.73 16.80
C GLN A 230 -4.01 -37.30 16.99
N HIS A 231 -3.22 -36.79 16.03
CA HIS A 231 -2.73 -35.40 16.02
C HIS A 231 -3.88 -34.40 15.84
N LEU A 232 -4.75 -34.64 14.86
CA LEU A 232 -5.97 -33.86 14.65
C LEU A 232 -6.87 -33.89 15.88
N LEU A 233 -7.06 -35.07 16.49
CA LEU A 233 -7.83 -35.21 17.73
C LEU A 233 -7.21 -34.40 18.88
N GLY A 234 -5.89 -34.42 19.04
CA GLY A 234 -5.20 -33.64 20.07
C GLY A 234 -5.34 -32.13 19.84
N GLY A 235 -5.27 -31.68 18.59
CA GLY A 235 -5.54 -30.28 18.21
C GLY A 235 -7.00 -29.89 18.51
N LEU A 236 -7.96 -30.74 18.13
CA LEU A 236 -9.38 -30.57 18.44
C LEU A 236 -9.65 -30.52 19.95
N LYS A 237 -9.00 -31.38 20.74
CA LYS A 237 -9.11 -31.35 22.21
C LYS A 237 -8.55 -30.05 22.80
N TYR A 238 -7.46 -29.53 22.27
CA TYR A 238 -6.90 -28.26 22.71
C TYR A 238 -7.86 -27.08 22.46
N VAL A 239 -8.42 -26.98 21.25
CA VAL A 239 -9.35 -25.90 20.89
C VAL A 239 -10.73 -26.08 21.52
N ILE A 240 -11.18 -27.31 21.82
CA ILE A 240 -12.40 -27.55 22.61
C ILE A 240 -12.19 -27.11 24.06
N GLY A 241 -11.03 -27.43 24.64
CA GLY A 241 -10.69 -27.05 26.01
C GLY A 241 -11.74 -27.51 27.03
N ASP A 242 -12.15 -26.57 27.88
CA ASP A 242 -13.17 -26.80 28.90
C ASP A 242 -14.61 -26.62 28.36
N ASN A 243 -14.77 -26.41 27.04
CA ASN A 243 -16.05 -26.16 26.37
C ASN A 243 -16.87 -25.03 27.03
N LYS A 244 -16.21 -23.90 27.33
CA LYS A 244 -16.83 -22.73 27.95
C LYS A 244 -17.88 -22.12 27.02
N ASP A 245 -18.87 -21.46 27.62
CA ASP A 245 -19.84 -20.67 26.86
C ASP A 245 -19.19 -19.42 26.27
N LEU A 246 -19.68 -19.03 25.09
CA LEU A 246 -19.24 -17.82 24.42
C LEU A 246 -19.86 -16.60 25.10
N ASP A 247 -19.04 -15.59 25.35
CA ASP A 247 -19.43 -14.36 25.98
C ASP A 247 -19.27 -13.20 25.00
N TYR A 248 -20.27 -13.02 24.14
CA TYR A 248 -20.29 -11.95 23.14
C TYR A 248 -20.28 -10.53 23.71
N SER A 249 -20.44 -10.36 25.03
CA SER A 249 -20.22 -9.05 25.68
C SER A 249 -18.76 -8.58 25.64
N LYS A 250 -17.82 -9.51 25.39
CA LYS A 250 -16.40 -9.20 25.23
C LYS A 250 -16.03 -8.81 23.80
N ALA A 251 -16.91 -9.07 22.83
CA ALA A 251 -16.65 -8.84 21.43
C ALA A 251 -16.73 -7.35 21.08
N TYR A 252 -15.63 -6.80 20.56
CA TYR A 252 -15.48 -5.38 20.22
C TYR A 252 -15.32 -5.13 18.72
N ALA A 253 -15.15 -6.19 17.92
CA ALA A 253 -15.19 -6.07 16.47
C ALA A 253 -16.56 -5.59 16.00
N VAL A 254 -16.53 -4.64 15.07
CA VAL A 254 -17.69 -3.96 14.50
C VAL A 254 -17.51 -3.88 12.99
N LYS A 255 -18.62 -3.91 12.25
CA LYS A 255 -18.60 -3.90 10.78
C LYS A 255 -17.95 -2.60 10.29
N THR A 256 -16.79 -2.71 9.67
CA THR A 256 -16.19 -1.57 8.98
C THR A 256 -17.14 -1.11 7.88
N PRO A 257 -17.47 0.19 7.82
CA PRO A 257 -18.28 0.72 6.75
C PRO A 257 -17.62 0.47 5.39
N ASP A 258 -18.40 -0.04 4.44
CA ASP A 258 -17.95 -0.24 3.06
C ASP A 258 -17.48 1.10 2.48
N GLU A 259 -16.24 1.15 1.96
CA GLU A 259 -15.67 2.40 1.46
C GLU A 259 -16.47 3.00 0.29
N THR A 260 -17.26 2.19 -0.42
CA THR A 260 -18.14 2.63 -1.51
C THR A 260 -19.31 3.49 -1.04
N ARG A 261 -19.57 3.52 0.28
CA ARG A 261 -20.55 4.41 0.91
C ARG A 261 -20.01 5.80 1.19
N PHE A 262 -18.71 6.03 1.08
CA PHE A 262 -18.15 7.37 1.21
C PHE A 262 -18.08 8.04 -0.16
N VAL A 263 -18.62 9.25 -0.23
CA VAL A 263 -18.61 10.10 -1.41
C VAL A 263 -17.67 11.27 -1.15
N LYS A 264 -16.59 11.33 -1.92
CA LYS A 264 -15.66 12.47 -1.92
C LYS A 264 -16.05 13.44 -3.03
N THR A 265 -16.43 14.65 -2.66
CA THR A 265 -16.79 15.73 -3.58
C THR A 265 -15.72 16.82 -3.56
N VAL A 266 -15.22 17.20 -4.73
CA VAL A 266 -14.33 18.38 -4.88
C VAL A 266 -15.19 19.64 -4.84
N LEU A 267 -14.97 20.50 -3.85
CA LEU A 267 -15.69 21.76 -3.66
C LEU A 267 -14.98 22.94 -4.31
N SER A 268 -13.64 22.93 -4.28
CA SER A 268 -12.76 23.89 -4.92
C SER A 268 -11.54 23.16 -5.46
N ASN A 269 -11.02 23.60 -6.60
CA ASN A 269 -9.79 23.12 -7.20
C ASN A 269 -8.85 24.31 -7.47
N ASP A 270 -7.62 24.04 -7.92
CA ASP A 270 -6.64 25.05 -8.33
C ASP A 270 -6.23 25.98 -7.17
N LEU A 271 -5.98 25.38 -6.00
CA LEU A 271 -5.45 26.07 -4.83
C LEU A 271 -3.91 26.12 -4.90
N ASN A 272 -3.31 27.17 -4.35
CA ASN A 272 -1.87 27.39 -4.38
C ASN A 272 -1.26 27.26 -2.97
N GLU A 273 -0.66 26.10 -2.70
CA GLU A 273 -0.10 25.78 -1.38
C GLU A 273 -1.11 25.99 -0.23
N PRO A 274 -2.27 25.30 -0.24
CA PRO A 274 -3.24 25.40 0.85
C PRO A 274 -2.62 24.89 2.16
N MET A 275 -2.92 25.58 3.25
CA MET A 275 -2.29 25.37 4.56
C MET A 275 -3.28 24.80 5.56
N GLU A 276 -4.28 25.58 5.96
CA GLU A 276 -5.24 25.23 7.03
C GLU A 276 -6.64 25.73 6.65
N LEU A 277 -7.67 25.02 7.09
CA LEU A 277 -9.09 25.34 6.90
C LEU A 277 -9.80 25.50 8.24
N ALA A 278 -10.95 26.16 8.23
CA ALA A 278 -11.87 26.18 9.36
C ALA A 278 -13.32 26.14 8.86
N VAL A 279 -14.16 25.30 9.46
CA VAL A 279 -15.57 25.13 9.10
C VAL A 279 -16.48 25.85 10.11
N ALA A 280 -17.24 26.82 9.63
CA ALA A 280 -18.22 27.53 10.45
C ALA A 280 -19.46 26.67 10.74
N PRO A 281 -20.21 26.95 11.83
CA PRO A 281 -21.45 26.24 12.16
C PRO A 281 -22.53 26.27 11.06
N ASP A 282 -22.49 27.25 10.16
CA ASP A 282 -23.39 27.38 9.02
C ASP A 282 -22.90 26.66 7.74
N GLY A 283 -21.76 25.97 7.82
CA GLY A 283 -21.15 25.19 6.74
C GLY A 283 -20.26 25.99 5.78
N ARG A 284 -20.06 27.30 6.01
CA ARG A 284 -19.02 28.07 5.30
C ARG A 284 -17.64 27.52 5.65
N VAL A 285 -16.77 27.42 4.65
CA VAL A 285 -15.39 26.93 4.84
C VAL A 285 -14.42 28.06 4.53
N PHE A 286 -13.55 28.33 5.49
CA PHE A 286 -12.47 29.30 5.38
C PHE A 286 -11.16 28.57 5.10
N MET A 287 -10.28 29.14 4.29
CA MET A 287 -9.02 28.48 3.91
C MET A 287 -7.88 29.50 3.75
N ALA A 288 -6.70 29.14 4.24
CA ALA A 288 -5.47 29.91 4.06
C ALA A 288 -4.53 29.24 3.04
N GLU A 289 -3.93 30.05 2.17
CA GLU A 289 -2.80 29.66 1.32
C GLU A 289 -1.52 30.30 1.84
N ARG A 290 -0.40 29.56 1.76
CA ARG A 290 0.89 29.97 2.31
C ARG A 290 1.33 31.36 1.85
N LYS A 291 1.04 31.70 0.59
CA LYS A 291 1.46 32.97 -0.03
C LYS A 291 0.65 34.19 0.41
N GLY A 292 -0.35 34.03 1.29
CA GLY A 292 -1.09 35.14 1.89
C GLY A 292 -2.57 35.18 1.55
N LYS A 293 -3.03 34.37 0.58
CA LYS A 293 -4.43 34.39 0.17
C LYS A 293 -5.33 33.71 1.20
N PHE A 294 -6.43 34.37 1.51
CA PHE A 294 -7.47 33.89 2.41
C PHE A 294 -8.80 33.79 1.64
N TYR A 295 -9.37 32.60 1.62
CA TYR A 295 -10.57 32.27 0.84
C TYR A 295 -11.77 31.90 1.73
N LEU A 296 -12.96 32.06 1.15
CA LEU A 296 -14.23 31.58 1.69
C LEU A 296 -14.97 30.77 0.61
N TYR A 297 -15.29 29.52 0.91
CA TYR A 297 -16.25 28.71 0.17
C TYR A 297 -17.65 28.85 0.79
N ASP A 298 -18.63 29.23 -0.03
CA ASP A 298 -20.03 29.32 0.37
C ASP A 298 -20.82 28.10 -0.16
N PRO A 299 -21.34 27.23 0.73
CA PRO A 299 -22.08 26.04 0.31
C PRO A 299 -23.43 26.35 -0.36
N LYS A 300 -23.99 27.56 -0.17
CA LYS A 300 -25.27 27.96 -0.80
C LYS A 300 -25.07 28.28 -2.27
N THR A 301 -24.02 29.02 -2.61
CA THR A 301 -23.69 29.37 -3.99
C THR A 301 -22.77 28.34 -4.66
N LYS A 302 -22.18 27.43 -3.87
CA LYS A 302 -21.18 26.43 -4.30
C LYS A 302 -19.97 27.08 -4.98
N SER A 303 -19.49 28.19 -4.43
CA SER A 303 -18.40 28.98 -5.01
C SER A 303 -17.37 29.37 -3.97
N THR A 304 -16.10 29.34 -4.37
CA THR A 304 -14.97 29.86 -3.60
C THR A 304 -14.68 31.30 -4.02
N LYS A 305 -14.50 32.21 -3.05
CA LYS A 305 -14.10 33.61 -3.29
C LYS A 305 -12.86 33.97 -2.48
N LEU A 306 -11.96 34.75 -3.08
CA LEU A 306 -10.86 35.39 -2.36
C LEU A 306 -11.46 36.49 -1.45
N VAL A 307 -11.16 36.43 -0.16
CA VAL A 307 -11.62 37.41 0.83
C VAL A 307 -10.55 38.49 1.04
N TYR A 308 -9.30 38.07 1.22
CA TYR A 308 -8.18 38.98 1.44
C TYR A 308 -6.85 38.35 1.00
N ASP A 309 -5.88 39.19 0.66
CA ASP A 309 -4.51 38.80 0.34
C ASP A 309 -3.58 39.50 1.33
N PHE A 310 -3.06 38.73 2.29
CA PHE A 310 -2.21 39.26 3.35
C PHE A 310 -0.83 39.65 2.80
N PRO A 311 -0.27 40.80 3.23
CA PRO A 311 1.07 41.22 2.81
C PRO A 311 2.17 40.47 3.59
N VAL A 312 2.18 39.13 3.47
CA VAL A 312 3.13 38.26 4.19
C VAL A 312 4.46 38.15 3.44
N LYS A 313 5.53 37.93 4.21
CA LYS A 313 6.85 37.61 3.64
C LYS A 313 6.92 36.11 3.29
N ALA A 314 6.31 35.74 2.17
CA ALA A 314 6.43 34.39 1.63
C ALA A 314 7.79 34.20 0.95
N VAL A 315 8.76 33.58 1.65
CA VAL A 315 10.07 33.28 1.09
C VAL A 315 10.07 31.86 0.53
N GLU A 316 10.21 31.72 -0.80
CA GLU A 316 10.19 30.40 -1.48
C GLU A 316 11.16 29.39 -0.87
N LYS A 317 12.29 29.86 -0.31
CA LYS A 317 13.32 29.02 0.30
C LYS A 317 12.95 28.45 1.68
N TYR A 318 12.05 29.09 2.45
CA TYR A 318 11.94 28.86 3.90
C TYR A 318 10.50 28.70 4.45
N LEU A 319 9.49 28.54 3.58
CA LEU A 319 8.08 28.24 3.90
C LEU A 319 7.33 29.19 4.86
N ASN A 320 7.92 30.32 5.23
CA ASN A 320 7.21 31.39 5.91
C ASN A 320 6.08 31.96 5.03
N GLY A 321 5.10 32.62 5.64
CA GLY A 321 3.91 33.10 4.95
C GLY A 321 2.69 33.23 5.86
N LEU A 322 1.50 32.99 5.32
CA LEU A 322 0.27 32.75 6.08
C LEU A 322 0.18 31.26 6.40
N LEU A 323 0.53 30.91 7.65
CA LEU A 323 0.86 29.54 8.04
C LEU A 323 -0.36 28.75 8.52
N GLY A 324 -1.26 29.43 9.21
CA GLY A 324 -2.44 28.80 9.79
C GLY A 324 -3.55 29.76 10.11
N MET A 325 -4.72 29.19 10.38
CA MET A 325 -5.92 29.94 10.71
C MET A 325 -6.91 29.09 11.51
N THR A 326 -7.74 29.77 12.30
CA THR A 326 -8.86 29.13 12.99
C THR A 326 -9.96 30.17 13.23
N ILE A 327 -11.19 29.71 13.49
CA ILE A 327 -12.30 30.55 13.95
C ILE A 327 -12.51 30.36 15.44
N ASP A 328 -12.98 31.41 16.12
CA ASP A 328 -13.33 31.33 17.53
C ASP A 328 -14.47 30.32 17.78
N PRO A 329 -14.48 29.54 18.88
CA PRO A 329 -15.59 28.65 19.20
C PRO A 329 -16.96 29.35 19.28
N ASN A 330 -16.98 30.65 19.58
CA ASN A 330 -18.17 31.50 19.57
C ASN A 330 -18.32 32.32 18.27
N PHE A 331 -17.74 31.85 17.15
CA PHE A 331 -17.72 32.55 15.86
C PHE A 331 -19.11 33.02 15.43
N ALA A 332 -20.18 32.25 15.68
CA ALA A 332 -21.55 32.62 15.34
C ALA A 332 -22.06 33.90 16.06
N LYS A 333 -21.34 34.38 17.08
CA LYS A 333 -21.67 35.59 17.86
C LYS A 333 -20.66 36.70 17.71
N ASN A 334 -19.36 36.38 17.77
CA ASN A 334 -18.29 37.39 17.79
C ASN A 334 -17.64 37.63 16.42
N HIS A 335 -17.81 36.68 15.49
CA HIS A 335 -17.22 36.68 14.16
C HIS A 335 -15.68 36.78 14.19
N TYR A 336 -15.04 36.25 15.23
CA TYR A 336 -13.59 36.33 15.40
C TYR A 336 -12.87 35.23 14.61
N LEU A 337 -11.85 35.65 13.84
CA LEU A 337 -10.88 34.75 13.19
C LEU A 337 -9.49 35.04 13.71
N TYR A 338 -8.68 33.99 13.81
CA TYR A 338 -7.28 34.06 14.20
C TYR A 338 -6.42 33.59 13.04
N PHE A 339 -5.35 34.33 12.74
CA PHE A 339 -4.39 34.00 11.71
C PHE A 339 -3.00 33.94 12.29
N PHE A 340 -2.22 32.93 11.90
CA PHE A 340 -0.80 32.80 12.18
C PHE A 340 -0.03 33.13 10.91
N TYR A 341 0.73 34.23 10.92
CA TYR A 341 1.47 34.68 9.75
C TYR A 341 2.82 35.34 10.08
N THR A 342 3.68 35.38 9.07
CA THR A 342 5.00 36.00 9.14
C THR A 342 4.93 37.48 8.77
N ILE A 343 5.52 38.32 9.61
CA ILE A 343 5.60 39.77 9.43
C ILE A 343 7.05 40.26 9.50
N GLU A 344 7.27 41.47 9.00
CA GLU A 344 8.50 42.23 9.19
C GLU A 344 8.19 43.49 9.99
N ASP A 345 8.80 43.63 11.17
CA ASP A 345 8.56 44.74 12.09
C ASP A 345 9.87 45.18 12.75
N GLY A 346 10.17 46.47 12.71
CA GLY A 346 11.39 47.03 13.28
C GLY A 346 12.71 46.46 12.73
N GLY A 347 12.71 45.94 11.49
CA GLY A 347 13.87 45.28 10.88
C GLY A 347 14.10 43.83 11.35
N GLN A 348 13.18 43.27 12.13
CA GLN A 348 13.20 41.88 12.57
C GLN A 348 12.03 41.11 11.95
N THR A 349 12.27 39.88 11.53
CA THR A 349 11.19 38.99 11.10
C THR A 349 10.58 38.30 12.31
N LYS A 350 9.25 38.28 12.38
CA LYS A 350 8.50 37.69 13.48
C LYS A 350 7.39 36.80 12.94
N GLN A 351 7.02 35.83 13.76
CA GLN A 351 5.76 35.12 13.63
C GLN A 351 4.74 35.75 14.58
N ARG A 352 3.57 36.09 14.05
CA ARG A 352 2.46 36.74 14.78
C ARG A 352 1.23 35.84 14.70
N ILE A 353 0.49 35.77 15.80
CA ILE A 353 -0.93 35.41 15.73
C ILE A 353 -1.80 36.64 16.03
N GLY A 354 -2.65 36.98 15.05
CA GLY A 354 -3.51 38.15 15.04
C GLY A 354 -4.98 37.74 14.98
N ARG A 355 -5.83 38.40 15.77
CA ARG A 355 -7.28 38.23 15.75
C ARG A 355 -7.95 39.35 14.97
N PHE A 356 -8.90 39.00 14.13
CA PHE A 356 -9.69 39.89 13.28
C PHE A 356 -11.19 39.60 13.44
N VAL A 357 -12.01 40.51 12.94
CA VAL A 357 -13.48 40.38 12.87
C VAL A 357 -13.90 40.23 11.41
N MET A 358 -14.79 39.27 11.14
CA MET A 358 -15.47 39.13 9.86
C MET A 358 -16.81 39.87 9.89
N ASN A 359 -17.03 40.71 8.87
CA ASN A 359 -18.30 41.41 8.70
C ASN A 359 -19.35 40.49 8.08
N ASP A 360 -20.63 40.85 8.26
CA ASP A 360 -21.77 40.10 7.71
C ASP A 360 -21.77 39.99 6.18
N ASP A 361 -21.13 40.94 5.48
CA ASP A 361 -20.96 40.90 4.03
C ASP A 361 -19.85 39.90 3.58
N GLY A 362 -19.23 39.21 4.54
CA GLY A 362 -18.18 38.23 4.31
C GLY A 362 -16.83 38.84 3.95
N LYS A 363 -16.56 40.08 4.38
CA LYS A 363 -15.25 40.73 4.30
C LYS A 363 -14.55 40.79 5.66
N LEU A 364 -13.23 40.72 5.65
CA LEU A 364 -12.39 40.86 6.84
C LEU A 364 -12.22 42.34 7.21
N ASP A 365 -12.51 42.74 8.45
CA ASP A 365 -12.21 44.08 8.95
C ASP A 365 -10.75 44.18 9.41
N LEU A 366 -9.90 44.75 8.55
CA LEU A 366 -8.47 44.89 8.82
C LEU A 366 -8.17 45.84 9.99
N LYS A 367 -9.06 46.80 10.30
CA LYS A 367 -8.84 47.73 11.43
C LYS A 367 -9.11 47.08 12.78
N SER A 368 -9.74 45.91 12.78
CA SER A 368 -10.06 45.16 13.98
C SER A 368 -8.88 44.32 14.52
N GLU A 369 -7.74 44.27 13.80
CA GLU A 369 -6.59 43.45 14.18
C GLU A 369 -6.17 43.68 15.64
N LYS A 370 -6.04 42.57 16.37
CA LYS A 370 -5.39 42.50 17.68
C LYS A 370 -4.24 41.51 17.62
N SER A 371 -3.01 41.98 17.87
CA SER A 371 -1.84 41.10 18.01
C SER A 371 -1.90 40.41 19.38
N ILE A 372 -1.96 39.07 19.38
CA ILE A 372 -2.11 38.26 20.60
C ILE A 372 -0.75 37.85 21.13
N ILE A 373 0.08 37.26 20.26
CA ILE A 373 1.42 36.78 20.59
C ILE A 373 2.34 36.94 19.38
N GLU A 374 3.59 37.33 19.66
CA GLU A 374 4.65 37.49 18.67
C GLU A 374 5.95 36.89 19.21
N PHE A 375 6.73 36.28 18.32
CA PHE A 375 8.10 35.87 18.65
C PHE A 375 9.01 36.00 17.43
N PRO A 376 10.30 36.33 17.65
CA PRO A 376 11.25 36.52 16.56
C PRO A 376 11.59 35.19 15.90
N ILE A 377 11.84 35.25 14.60
CA ILE A 377 12.40 34.13 13.83
C ILE A 377 13.62 34.58 13.05
N ASP A 378 14.53 33.64 12.83
CA ASP A 378 15.62 33.82 11.89
C ASP A 378 15.09 33.51 10.47
N LEU A 379 15.49 34.28 9.45
CA LEU A 379 15.06 34.03 8.06
C LEU A 379 15.99 33.09 7.29
N GLU A 380 17.21 32.88 7.76
CA GLU A 380 18.19 31.98 7.11
C GLU A 380 17.93 30.48 7.36
N VAL A 381 16.84 30.16 8.04
CA VAL A 381 16.50 28.82 8.56
C VAL A 381 15.35 28.17 7.83
N SER A 382 15.33 26.85 7.94
CA SER A 382 14.40 25.94 7.29
C SER A 382 12.93 26.14 7.62
N ALA A 383 12.13 25.60 6.69
CA ALA A 383 10.72 25.24 6.66
C ALA A 383 9.96 24.85 7.95
N HIS A 384 10.62 24.66 9.10
CA HIS A 384 9.95 24.17 10.31
C HIS A 384 9.23 25.30 11.01
N THR A 385 8.08 25.66 10.49
CA THR A 385 7.29 26.78 11.00
C THR A 385 6.28 26.35 12.05
N GLY A 386 5.88 25.07 12.09
CA GLY A 386 4.58 24.70 12.66
C GLY A 386 3.50 25.51 11.94
N GLY A 387 2.59 26.12 12.70
CA GLY A 387 1.65 27.11 12.19
C GLY A 387 0.20 26.83 12.55
N SER A 388 -0.11 25.65 13.07
CA SER A 388 -1.48 25.19 13.29
C SER A 388 -2.07 25.69 14.61
N MET A 389 -3.38 25.92 14.62
CA MET A 389 -4.11 26.42 15.78
C MET A 389 -5.40 25.64 16.01
N ALA A 390 -5.67 25.25 17.25
CA ALA A 390 -6.87 24.49 17.62
C ALA A 390 -7.36 24.85 19.03
N TRP A 391 -8.65 24.62 19.29
CA TRP A 391 -9.30 25.01 20.54
C TRP A 391 -9.66 23.82 21.41
N ASP A 392 -9.49 23.95 22.74
CA ASP A 392 -10.12 23.03 23.68
C ASP A 392 -11.54 23.45 24.05
N LYS A 393 -12.25 22.56 24.76
CA LYS A 393 -13.62 22.78 25.26
C LYS A 393 -13.75 23.90 26.29
N HIS A 394 -12.64 24.39 26.80
CA HIS A 394 -12.58 25.47 27.79
C HIS A 394 -12.26 26.82 27.13
N GLY A 395 -12.18 26.88 25.80
CA GLY A 395 -11.86 28.09 25.06
C GLY A 395 -10.39 28.48 25.13
N ASN A 396 -9.49 27.53 25.41
CA ASN A 396 -8.06 27.77 25.31
C ASN A 396 -7.57 27.48 23.88
N LEU A 397 -6.74 28.36 23.37
CA LEU A 397 -6.10 28.27 22.07
C LEU A 397 -4.76 27.55 22.20
N PHE A 398 -4.61 26.47 21.46
CA PHE A 398 -3.35 25.76 21.25
C PHE A 398 -2.68 26.24 19.97
N ILE A 399 -1.37 26.47 20.02
CA ILE A 399 -0.60 27.06 18.90
C ILE A 399 0.66 26.23 18.68
N SER A 400 0.82 25.67 17.49
CA SER A 400 1.99 24.87 17.14
C SER A 400 3.10 25.73 16.53
N THR A 401 4.31 25.65 17.07
CA THR A 401 5.46 26.43 16.60
C THR A 401 6.61 25.49 16.26
N GLY A 402 7.18 25.65 15.08
CA GLY A 402 8.36 24.87 14.68
C GLY A 402 9.64 25.40 15.30
N ASP A 403 10.70 24.60 15.25
CA ASP A 403 11.95 24.85 15.98
C ASP A 403 12.82 25.98 15.39
N ASN A 404 12.51 26.44 14.17
CA ASN A 404 13.25 27.49 13.47
C ASN A 404 14.76 27.16 13.37
N THR A 405 15.08 25.90 13.03
CA THR A 405 16.46 25.39 12.92
C THR A 405 16.76 24.86 11.51
N VAL A 406 17.99 25.02 11.02
CA VAL A 406 18.46 24.41 9.77
C VAL A 406 18.62 22.89 9.96
N PRO A 407 17.93 22.04 9.15
CA PRO A 407 18.05 20.59 9.21
C PRO A 407 19.20 20.06 8.34
N PHE A 408 19.85 20.93 7.56
CA PHE A 408 20.95 20.58 6.69
C PHE A 408 22.28 20.56 7.46
N GLU A 409 23.30 19.95 6.87
CA GLU A 409 24.65 19.82 7.48
C GLU A 409 24.72 18.97 8.76
N SER A 410 23.63 18.33 9.19
CA SER A 410 23.61 17.30 10.25
C SER A 410 23.62 15.86 9.73
N SER A 411 23.91 15.66 8.45
CA SER A 411 23.86 14.34 7.79
C SER A 411 22.50 13.63 7.89
N GLY A 412 21.42 14.39 8.11
CA GLY A 412 20.06 13.85 8.29
C GLY A 412 19.74 13.45 9.73
N PHE A 413 20.61 13.72 10.69
CA PHE A 413 20.38 13.49 12.12
C PHE A 413 20.02 14.81 12.84
N SER A 414 19.99 14.78 14.17
CA SER A 414 19.68 15.95 14.98
C SER A 414 20.71 17.09 14.83
N PRO A 415 20.28 18.33 14.52
CA PRO A 415 21.16 19.50 14.45
C PRO A 415 21.38 20.10 15.85
N THR A 416 22.46 19.71 16.51
CA THR A 416 22.94 20.29 17.79
C THR A 416 24.35 20.86 17.64
N ASP A 417 24.55 21.71 16.63
CA ASP A 417 25.86 22.29 16.33
C ASP A 417 26.11 23.55 17.17
N TRP A 418 26.92 23.41 18.23
CA TRP A 418 27.19 24.46 19.21
C TRP A 418 28.38 25.37 18.87
N GLN A 419 28.86 25.34 17.62
CA GLN A 419 29.93 26.24 17.18
C GLN A 419 29.46 27.70 17.14
N ALA A 420 30.34 28.64 17.52
CA ALA A 420 29.98 30.05 17.76
C ALA A 420 29.31 30.77 16.58
N ASN A 421 29.60 30.40 15.33
CA ASN A 421 29.03 31.03 14.13
C ASN A 421 27.91 30.20 13.49
N ARG A 422 27.32 29.26 14.22
CA ARG A 422 26.31 28.31 13.71
C ARG A 422 25.01 28.32 14.53
N LEU A 423 24.62 29.49 15.04
CA LEU A 423 23.41 29.68 15.86
C LEU A 423 22.17 28.97 15.31
N THR A 424 21.93 29.08 14.00
CA THR A 424 20.76 28.52 13.31
C THR A 424 20.79 27.00 13.12
N PHE A 425 21.88 26.33 13.49
CA PHE A 425 22.08 24.87 13.42
C PHE A 425 22.00 24.19 14.79
N ASP A 426 21.55 24.93 15.81
CA ASP A 426 21.40 24.47 17.18
C ASP A 426 19.93 24.39 17.57
N ALA A 427 19.28 23.25 17.36
CA ALA A 427 17.88 23.04 17.77
C ALA A 427 17.70 23.07 19.30
N ALA A 428 18.78 22.93 20.07
CA ALA A 428 18.69 22.98 21.53
C ALA A 428 18.50 24.43 22.04
N ARG A 429 18.77 25.45 21.21
CA ARG A 429 18.48 26.86 21.52
C ARG A 429 16.99 27.18 21.56
N SER A 430 16.17 26.39 20.85
CA SER A 430 14.74 26.62 20.65
C SER A 430 13.93 25.46 21.21
N ALA A 431 13.82 24.33 20.50
CA ALA A 431 12.98 23.19 20.89
C ALA A 431 13.27 22.68 22.30
N GLY A 432 14.56 22.53 22.64
CA GLY A 432 15.04 22.10 23.96
C GLY A 432 15.16 23.23 25.01
N ASN A 433 14.87 24.48 24.66
CA ASN A 433 14.97 25.63 25.55
C ASN A 433 13.60 25.91 26.20
N THR A 434 13.56 25.91 27.53
CA THR A 434 12.34 26.15 28.31
C THR A 434 11.92 27.63 28.33
N ASN A 435 12.78 28.53 27.88
CA ASN A 435 12.56 29.97 27.83
C ASN A 435 12.38 30.50 26.39
N ASP A 436 12.03 29.64 25.45
CA ASP A 436 11.78 29.97 24.04
C ASP A 436 10.41 29.43 23.59
N LEU A 437 9.71 30.16 22.73
CA LEU A 437 8.38 29.78 22.24
C LEU A 437 8.42 28.90 20.98
N ARG A 438 9.59 28.70 20.36
CA ARG A 438 9.79 27.91 19.15
C ARG A 438 10.02 26.43 19.47
N GLY A 439 9.55 25.54 18.60
CA GLY A 439 9.60 24.09 18.79
C GLY A 439 8.72 23.63 19.94
N LYS A 440 7.49 24.15 20.02
CA LYS A 440 6.53 23.99 21.11
C LYS A 440 5.11 23.76 20.59
N ILE A 441 4.23 23.30 21.48
CA ILE A 441 2.80 23.62 21.39
C ILE A 441 2.47 24.48 22.60
N LEU A 442 2.02 25.70 22.34
CA LEU A 442 1.64 26.68 23.35
C LEU A 442 0.16 26.50 23.71
N ARG A 443 -0.24 26.90 24.92
CA ARG A 443 -1.64 26.95 25.35
C ARG A 443 -1.91 28.24 26.11
N ILE A 444 -2.82 29.06 25.57
CA ILE A 444 -3.23 30.35 26.15
C ILE A 444 -4.75 30.47 26.15
N HIS A 445 -5.31 31.40 26.91
CA HIS A 445 -6.72 31.79 26.80
C HIS A 445 -6.80 33.22 26.25
N PRO A 446 -7.14 33.42 24.96
CA PRO A 446 -7.23 34.75 24.36
C PRO A 446 -8.41 35.56 24.91
N GLU A 447 -8.20 36.86 25.12
CA GLU A 447 -9.22 37.79 25.61
C GLU A 447 -9.75 38.71 24.50
N ALA A 448 -10.95 39.24 24.72
CA ALA A 448 -11.64 40.11 23.76
C ALA A 448 -10.97 41.47 23.52
N ASP A 449 -9.99 41.88 24.32
CA ASP A 449 -9.19 43.10 24.10
C ASP A 449 -7.90 42.85 23.32
N GLY A 450 -7.53 41.58 23.10
CA GLY A 450 -6.28 41.16 22.46
C GLY A 450 -5.20 40.69 23.43
N SER A 451 -5.41 40.81 24.74
CA SER A 451 -4.56 40.17 25.74
C SER A 451 -4.84 38.66 25.83
N TYR A 452 -4.11 37.95 26.69
CA TYR A 452 -4.39 36.55 26.99
C TYR A 452 -4.03 36.22 28.44
N THR A 453 -4.66 35.18 28.98
CA THR A 453 -4.29 34.59 30.27
C THR A 453 -3.59 33.24 30.09
N ILE A 454 -2.90 32.78 31.14
CA ILE A 454 -2.21 31.49 31.17
C ILE A 454 -3.12 30.48 31.86
N PRO A 455 -3.59 29.44 31.16
CA PRO A 455 -4.37 28.36 31.76
C PRO A 455 -3.54 27.56 32.77
N ASP A 456 -4.21 27.04 33.80
CA ASP A 456 -3.59 26.08 34.72
C ASP A 456 -3.23 24.77 33.99
N GLY A 457 -2.17 24.11 34.47
CA GLY A 457 -1.71 22.82 33.93
C GLY A 457 -0.75 22.90 32.74
N ASN A 458 -0.30 24.10 32.35
CA ASN A 458 0.85 24.24 31.45
C ASN A 458 2.14 23.70 32.10
N LEU A 459 3.14 23.38 31.28
CA LEU A 459 4.35 22.67 31.70
C LEU A 459 5.14 23.43 32.76
N PHE A 460 5.17 24.76 32.65
CA PHE A 460 5.86 25.64 33.58
C PHE A 460 4.88 26.61 34.25
N PRO A 461 4.90 26.72 35.59
CA PRO A 461 4.06 27.68 36.31
C PRO A 461 4.37 29.14 35.95
N LYS A 462 3.34 29.99 36.00
CA LYS A 462 3.50 31.43 35.83
C LYS A 462 4.51 32.01 36.83
N GLY A 463 5.50 32.74 36.32
CA GLY A 463 6.54 33.39 37.13
C GLY A 463 7.75 32.50 37.47
N MET A 464 7.78 31.24 37.02
CA MET A 464 8.96 30.40 37.17
C MET A 464 10.12 30.96 36.33
N ALA A 465 11.24 31.28 36.99
CA ALA A 465 12.42 31.84 36.33
C ALA A 465 12.96 30.91 35.24
N GLN A 466 13.50 31.50 34.16
CA GLN A 466 14.06 30.78 33.00
C GLN A 466 13.07 29.86 32.27
N THR A 467 11.77 30.16 32.35
CA THR A 467 10.73 29.41 31.66
C THR A 467 9.67 30.33 31.05
N ARG A 468 8.98 29.82 30.03
CA ARG A 468 7.80 30.46 29.43
C ARG A 468 6.53 29.73 29.85
N PRO A 469 5.60 30.38 30.57
CA PRO A 469 4.40 29.74 31.07
C PRO A 469 3.36 29.40 29.99
N GLU A 470 3.53 29.89 28.77
CA GLU A 470 2.71 29.55 27.60
C GLU A 470 2.93 28.11 27.13
N ILE A 471 4.06 27.48 27.49
CA ILE A 471 4.45 26.17 27.01
C ILE A 471 3.58 25.07 27.64
N TYR A 472 2.82 24.36 26.81
CA TYR A 472 2.11 23.13 27.20
C TYR A 472 2.91 21.88 26.79
N VAL A 473 3.42 21.88 25.55
CA VAL A 473 4.34 20.84 25.05
C VAL A 473 5.66 21.50 24.66
N MET A 474 6.77 20.88 25.08
CA MET A 474 8.10 21.23 24.59
C MET A 474 8.78 20.08 23.86
N GLY A 475 9.87 20.38 23.16
CA GLY A 475 10.67 19.38 22.46
C GLY A 475 10.03 18.89 21.17
N CYS A 476 9.50 19.82 20.37
CA CYS A 476 9.02 19.57 19.01
C CYS A 476 10.00 20.13 17.98
N ARG A 477 10.13 19.46 16.84
CA ARG A 477 10.87 19.90 15.65
C ARG A 477 9.96 20.71 14.73
N ASN A 478 8.92 20.08 14.22
CA ASN A 478 7.92 20.67 13.33
C ASN A 478 6.56 20.00 13.58
N PRO A 479 5.82 20.43 14.62
CA PRO A 479 4.47 19.96 14.90
C PRO A 479 3.50 20.60 13.89
N TYR A 480 3.52 20.13 12.64
CA TYR A 480 3.01 20.88 11.50
C TYR A 480 1.49 21.06 11.54
N ARG A 481 0.75 19.99 11.84
CA ARG A 481 -0.71 20.03 12.01
C ARG A 481 -1.11 19.42 13.35
N ILE A 482 -1.86 20.19 14.13
CA ILE A 482 -2.38 19.79 15.45
C ILE A 482 -3.89 19.63 15.38
N SER A 483 -4.43 18.83 16.29
CA SER A 483 -5.86 18.77 16.58
C SER A 483 -6.06 18.66 18.09
N VAL A 484 -7.12 19.26 18.59
CA VAL A 484 -7.52 19.16 19.99
C VAL A 484 -8.89 18.51 20.02
N ASP A 485 -9.00 17.41 20.75
CA ASP A 485 -10.27 16.71 20.90
C ASP A 485 -11.26 17.62 21.69
N PRO A 486 -12.40 18.01 21.09
CA PRO A 486 -13.36 18.90 21.73
C PRO A 486 -14.06 18.28 22.94
N GLU A 487 -14.03 16.96 23.14
CA GLU A 487 -14.62 16.34 24.33
C GLU A 487 -13.61 16.16 25.47
N THR A 488 -12.39 15.74 25.14
CA THR A 488 -11.38 15.38 26.15
C THR A 488 -10.33 16.46 26.38
N SER A 489 -10.16 17.39 25.44
CA SER A 489 -9.07 18.39 25.40
C SER A 489 -7.67 17.79 25.27
N ILE A 490 -7.56 16.54 24.81
CA ILE A 490 -6.29 15.91 24.48
C ILE A 490 -5.79 16.51 23.16
N VAL A 491 -4.50 16.83 23.12
CA VAL A 491 -3.84 17.36 21.91
C VAL A 491 -3.20 16.20 21.14
N TYR A 492 -3.42 16.16 19.84
CA TYR A 492 -2.82 15.23 18.89
C TYR A 492 -2.08 16.00 17.81
N TRP A 493 -0.94 15.50 17.34
CA TRP A 493 -0.24 16.12 16.22
C TRP A 493 0.64 15.16 15.46
N GLY A 494 0.90 15.51 14.21
CA GLY A 494 1.96 14.93 13.42
C GLY A 494 3.26 15.72 13.59
N GLU A 495 4.35 15.00 13.83
CA GLU A 495 5.68 15.55 14.06
C GLU A 495 6.61 15.08 12.93
N ILE A 496 7.12 16.04 12.15
CA ILE A 496 8.02 15.73 11.03
C ILE A 496 9.45 15.69 11.57
N GLY A 497 10.07 14.51 11.56
CA GLY A 497 11.41 14.26 12.10
C GLY A 497 12.54 14.42 11.09
N PRO A 498 13.78 14.00 11.44
CA PRO A 498 14.98 14.24 10.63
C PRO A 498 15.19 13.21 9.51
N ASP A 499 16.03 13.49 8.51
CA ASP A 499 15.99 12.76 7.22
C ASP A 499 16.90 11.53 7.09
N SER A 500 17.62 11.11 8.14
CA SER A 500 18.51 9.96 8.04
C SER A 500 17.72 8.67 7.79
N GLY A 501 18.02 7.98 6.70
CA GLY A 501 17.40 6.71 6.33
C GLY A 501 17.94 5.49 7.10
N VAL A 502 19.07 5.64 7.79
CA VAL A 502 19.76 4.55 8.51
C VAL A 502 20.30 5.02 9.86
N ASP A 503 20.48 4.09 10.78
CA ASP A 503 21.13 4.37 12.07
C ASP A 503 22.62 4.70 11.81
N GLY A 504 23.21 5.58 12.63
CA GLY A 504 24.58 6.03 12.44
C GLY A 504 25.31 6.33 13.74
N PRO A 505 26.58 6.79 13.68
CA PRO A 505 27.37 7.10 14.87
C PRO A 505 26.74 8.15 15.79
N GLN A 506 25.95 9.07 15.22
CA GLN A 506 25.23 10.13 15.94
C GLN A 506 24.00 9.60 16.70
N GLY A 507 23.44 8.45 16.30
CA GLY A 507 22.27 7.86 16.93
C GLY A 507 21.29 7.25 15.92
N PRO A 508 20.00 7.16 16.27
CA PRO A 508 19.00 6.49 15.45
C PRO A 508 18.76 7.20 14.11
N ARG A 509 18.29 6.44 13.12
CA ARG A 509 17.66 6.98 11.90
C ARG A 509 16.50 7.91 12.26
N GLY A 510 16.05 8.71 11.32
CA GLY A 510 14.89 9.56 11.56
C GLY A 510 13.59 8.78 11.68
N TYR A 511 12.61 9.36 12.38
CA TYR A 511 11.21 8.92 12.40
C TYR A 511 10.29 10.13 12.30
N ASP A 512 9.16 9.99 11.60
CA ASP A 512 8.01 10.85 11.85
C ASP A 512 7.16 10.21 12.94
N GLU A 513 6.43 11.05 13.67
CA GLU A 513 5.67 10.62 14.84
C GLU A 513 4.25 11.15 14.78
N PHE A 514 3.31 10.35 15.30
CA PHE A 514 2.04 10.87 15.76
C PHE A 514 2.06 10.88 17.28
N ASN A 515 1.90 12.07 17.84
CA ASN A 515 2.05 12.34 19.25
C ASN A 515 0.70 12.64 19.91
N GLN A 516 0.65 12.44 21.23
CA GLN A 516 -0.53 12.66 22.05
C GLN A 516 -0.12 13.29 23.38
N ALA A 517 -0.78 14.40 23.75
CA ALA A 517 -0.61 15.07 25.04
C ALA A 517 -1.90 15.06 25.85
N LYS A 518 -2.04 14.05 26.73
CA LYS A 518 -3.10 13.98 27.76
C LYS A 518 -2.87 14.99 28.89
N LYS A 519 -1.63 15.47 29.03
CA LYS A 519 -1.16 16.50 29.95
C LYS A 519 0.08 17.17 29.35
N ALA A 520 0.48 18.31 29.90
CA ALA A 520 1.72 18.99 29.52
C ALA A 520 2.96 18.09 29.67
N GLY A 521 3.95 18.24 28.78
CA GLY A 521 5.13 17.38 28.77
C GLY A 521 6.26 17.80 27.81
N ASN A 522 7.41 17.14 27.95
CA ASN A 522 8.54 17.24 27.04
C ASN A 522 8.56 16.03 26.09
N TYR A 523 8.61 16.25 24.78
CA TYR A 523 8.56 15.20 23.75
C TYR A 523 9.90 14.94 23.07
N GLY A 524 10.96 15.57 23.59
CA GLY A 524 12.33 15.08 23.46
C GLY A 524 13.19 15.70 22.35
N TRP A 525 12.63 16.27 21.28
CA TRP A 525 13.46 16.94 20.27
C TRP A 525 14.25 18.11 20.90
N PRO A 526 15.56 18.28 20.61
CA PRO A 526 16.37 17.58 19.60
C PRO A 526 17.19 16.39 20.10
N PHE A 527 17.02 15.99 21.36
CA PHE A 527 17.84 14.96 21.99
C PHE A 527 17.33 13.54 21.73
N PHE A 528 16.06 13.40 21.36
CA PHE A 528 15.39 12.11 21.14
C PHE A 528 14.48 12.15 19.90
N VAL A 529 14.13 10.96 19.41
CA VAL A 529 13.17 10.73 18.30
C VAL A 529 12.42 9.41 18.51
N GLY A 530 11.25 9.25 17.91
CA GLY A 530 10.39 8.07 18.01
C GLY A 530 9.88 7.85 19.44
N ASP A 531 10.02 6.63 19.95
CA ASP A 531 9.67 6.25 21.31
C ASP A 531 10.70 6.70 22.37
N SER A 532 11.21 7.92 22.24
CA SER A 532 12.33 8.48 23.01
C SER A 532 13.68 7.79 22.78
N LYS A 533 13.97 7.40 21.53
CA LYS A 533 15.30 6.87 21.15
C LYS A 533 16.35 7.99 21.28
N PRO A 534 17.42 7.80 22.07
CA PRO A 534 18.38 8.86 22.34
C PRO A 534 19.38 9.06 21.20
N TYR A 535 19.64 10.32 20.87
CA TYR A 535 20.85 10.72 20.15
C TYR A 535 22.06 10.69 21.10
N LYS A 536 23.26 10.72 20.52
CA LYS A 536 24.50 10.92 21.26
C LYS A 536 24.91 12.39 21.22
N ALA A 537 25.57 12.86 22.28
CA ALA A 537 26.27 14.12 22.22
C ALA A 537 27.32 14.06 21.10
N TYR A 538 27.16 14.90 20.07
CA TYR A 538 28.02 14.89 18.89
C TYR A 538 28.70 16.25 18.73
N ASP A 539 30.03 16.24 18.73
CA ASP A 539 30.81 17.45 18.49
C ASP A 539 30.97 17.67 16.98
N PHE A 540 30.33 18.68 16.42
CA PHE A 540 30.31 18.93 14.98
C PHE A 540 31.64 19.41 14.42
N GLY A 541 32.49 20.06 15.23
CA GLY A 541 33.80 20.54 14.79
C GLY A 541 34.85 19.43 14.69
N THR A 542 34.87 18.54 15.68
CA THR A 542 35.83 17.43 15.79
C THR A 542 35.29 16.10 15.29
N LYS A 543 33.97 15.99 15.11
CA LYS A 543 33.21 14.76 14.81
C LYS A 543 33.30 13.69 15.91
N ALA A 544 33.65 14.10 17.13
CA ALA A 544 33.70 13.20 18.28
C ALA A 544 32.27 12.77 18.67
N VAL A 545 32.13 11.47 18.97
CA VAL A 545 30.88 10.85 19.41
C VAL A 545 30.97 10.62 20.91
N GLY A 546 30.09 11.26 21.68
CA GLY A 546 29.98 11.14 23.13
C GLY A 546 28.90 10.15 23.58
N GLU A 547 28.43 10.35 24.81
CA GLU A 547 27.42 9.51 25.46
C GLU A 547 26.00 9.80 24.93
N TYR A 548 25.09 8.84 25.14
CA TYR A 548 23.66 9.03 24.90
C TYR A 548 23.04 10.02 25.87
N PHE A 549 22.07 10.80 25.40
CA PHE A 549 21.22 11.60 26.30
C PHE A 549 20.30 10.69 27.14
N ASP A 550 20.08 11.05 28.40
CA ASP A 550 19.21 10.31 29.32
C ASP A 550 17.75 10.80 29.19
N PRO A 551 16.78 9.96 28.74
CA PRO A 551 15.39 10.37 28.62
C PRO A 551 14.72 10.69 29.96
N ALA A 552 15.21 10.16 31.08
CA ALA A 552 14.67 10.44 32.41
C ALA A 552 15.16 11.78 32.99
N ALA A 553 16.31 12.27 32.53
CA ALA A 553 16.88 13.53 32.99
C ALA A 553 17.70 14.22 31.88
N PRO A 554 17.05 14.71 30.80
CA PRO A 554 17.78 15.31 29.69
C PRO A 554 18.49 16.60 30.11
N VAL A 555 19.67 16.85 29.54
CA VAL A 555 20.49 18.03 29.85
C VAL A 555 20.75 18.84 28.58
N ASN A 556 20.34 20.11 28.61
CA ASN A 556 20.61 21.06 27.53
C ASN A 556 21.89 21.86 27.83
N ASN A 557 23.01 21.43 27.22
CA ASN A 557 24.31 22.09 27.33
C ASN A 557 24.58 23.10 26.20
N SER A 558 23.59 23.45 25.39
CA SER A 558 23.78 24.47 24.35
C SER A 558 24.27 25.78 24.98
N PRO A 559 25.29 26.45 24.39
CA PRO A 559 25.73 27.76 24.83
C PRO A 559 24.67 28.85 24.56
N ASN A 560 23.67 28.56 23.73
CA ASN A 560 22.57 29.45 23.38
C ASN A 560 21.29 29.17 24.21
N ASN A 561 21.34 28.23 25.16
CA ASN A 561 20.21 27.93 26.04
C ASN A 561 20.04 29.04 27.09
N THR A 562 18.92 29.75 27.04
CA THR A 562 18.53 30.77 28.03
C THR A 562 17.58 30.24 29.11
N GLY A 563 17.15 28.98 28.97
CA GLY A 563 16.24 28.29 29.87
C GLY A 563 16.93 27.44 30.93
N LEU A 564 16.20 26.45 31.42
CA LEU A 564 16.71 25.45 32.35
C LEU A 564 17.76 24.57 31.67
N LYS A 565 18.81 24.22 32.43
CA LYS A 565 19.82 23.26 31.99
C LYS A 565 19.32 21.81 32.09
N ASN A 566 18.68 21.48 33.21
CA ASN A 566 18.08 20.16 33.43
C ASN A 566 16.63 20.21 33.00
N LEU A 567 16.26 19.39 32.02
CA LEU A 567 14.94 19.40 31.41
C LEU A 567 14.01 18.39 32.09
N PRO A 568 12.68 18.55 31.96
CA PRO A 568 11.72 17.52 32.33
C PRO A 568 11.98 16.21 31.57
N PRO A 569 11.63 15.04 32.16
CA PRO A 569 11.71 13.75 31.48
C PRO A 569 10.92 13.72 30.16
N THR A 570 11.37 12.91 29.21
CA THR A 570 10.69 12.79 27.92
C THR A 570 9.45 11.93 27.99
N THR A 571 8.49 12.26 27.14
CA THR A 571 7.27 11.50 26.84
C THR A 571 7.47 10.81 25.51
N LYS A 572 7.01 9.57 25.41
CA LYS A 572 7.15 8.76 24.18
C LYS A 572 6.10 9.13 23.16
N ALA A 573 6.45 9.03 21.88
CA ALA A 573 5.47 9.09 20.80
C ALA A 573 4.44 7.95 20.89
N MET A 574 3.21 8.23 20.46
CA MET A 574 2.15 7.22 20.42
C MET A 574 2.35 6.26 19.25
N VAL A 575 2.75 6.80 18.09
CA VAL A 575 3.07 6.04 16.87
C VAL A 575 4.32 6.67 16.23
N TRP A 576 5.24 5.86 15.69
CA TRP A 576 6.45 6.35 14.99
C TRP A 576 6.83 5.45 13.82
N TYR A 577 7.35 6.03 12.73
CA TYR A 577 7.72 5.26 11.55
C TYR A 577 8.87 5.89 10.74
N PRO A 578 9.80 5.07 10.20
CA PRO A 578 10.90 5.54 9.37
C PRO A 578 10.52 5.55 7.88
N TYR A 579 11.48 5.90 7.02
CA TYR A 579 11.35 5.78 5.55
C TYR A 579 11.10 4.32 5.10
N ASN A 580 11.73 3.36 5.79
CA ASN A 580 11.51 1.94 5.55
C ASN A 580 10.30 1.43 6.35
N LYS A 581 9.94 0.16 6.16
CA LYS A 581 8.81 -0.47 6.84
C LYS A 581 9.05 -0.47 8.35
N SER A 582 8.09 0.06 9.11
CA SER A 582 8.13 0.02 10.56
C SER A 582 7.91 -1.42 11.05
N THR A 583 8.64 -1.82 12.10
CA THR A 583 8.45 -3.13 12.73
C THR A 583 7.19 -3.12 13.59
N GLU A 584 6.96 -2.00 14.28
CA GLU A 584 5.89 -1.79 15.24
C GLU A 584 4.57 -1.42 14.54
N PHE A 585 4.64 -0.67 13.44
CA PHE A 585 3.50 -0.17 12.68
C PHE A 585 3.62 -0.48 11.18
N PRO A 586 3.71 -1.78 10.80
CA PRO A 586 3.99 -2.19 9.43
C PRO A 586 2.94 -1.74 8.40
N GLU A 587 1.72 -1.45 8.83
CA GLU A 587 0.62 -0.94 8.02
C GLU A 587 0.89 0.45 7.41
N LEU A 588 1.75 1.26 8.03
CA LEU A 588 2.08 2.61 7.56
C LEU A 588 2.94 2.62 6.28
N GLY A 589 3.44 1.45 5.85
CA GLY A 589 4.15 1.27 4.58
C GLY A 589 5.58 1.83 4.56
N THR A 590 6.06 2.18 3.36
CA THR A 590 7.42 2.66 3.07
C THR A 590 7.37 3.90 2.18
N GLY A 591 8.47 4.66 2.10
CA GLY A 591 8.61 5.84 1.24
C GLY A 591 8.89 7.09 2.07
N GLY A 592 8.83 8.26 1.44
CA GLY A 592 8.82 9.55 2.12
C GLY A 592 7.75 9.62 3.19
N ARG A 593 7.90 10.53 4.14
CA ARG A 593 7.02 10.65 5.30
C ARG A 593 6.79 12.11 5.62
N CYS A 594 5.58 12.40 6.05
CA CYS A 594 5.19 13.73 6.50
C CYS A 594 3.90 13.58 7.32
N ALA A 595 4.06 13.25 8.60
CA ALA A 595 2.94 12.98 9.52
C ALA A 595 2.13 14.25 9.84
N MET A 596 0.79 14.12 9.83
CA MET A 596 -0.16 15.18 10.16
C MET A 596 -1.25 14.69 11.13
N GLY A 597 -1.52 15.46 12.19
CA GLY A 597 -2.62 15.17 13.11
C GLY A 597 -3.96 15.67 12.58
N GLY A 598 -5.00 14.85 12.69
CA GLY A 598 -6.38 15.21 12.34
C GLY A 598 -7.35 15.06 13.50
N PRO A 599 -8.66 15.25 13.26
CA PRO A 599 -9.66 15.32 14.30
C PRO A 599 -10.02 13.96 14.90
N VAL A 600 -10.48 13.99 16.15
CA VAL A 600 -11.24 12.88 16.75
C VAL A 600 -12.70 13.04 16.37
N TYR A 601 -13.30 12.00 15.77
CA TYR A 601 -14.71 12.02 15.44
C TYR A 601 -15.56 11.54 16.63
N HIS A 602 -16.56 12.33 17.02
CA HIS A 602 -17.56 11.94 18.02
C HIS A 602 -18.92 11.82 17.37
N PHE A 603 -19.50 10.63 17.45
CA PHE A 603 -20.79 10.35 16.87
C PHE A 603 -21.91 10.92 17.75
N ASP A 604 -22.66 11.89 17.21
CA ASP A 604 -23.89 12.37 17.85
C ASP A 604 -25.11 11.65 17.26
N ALA A 605 -25.74 10.79 18.06
CA ALA A 605 -26.98 10.11 17.69
C ALA A 605 -28.15 11.09 17.45
N ASN A 606 -28.15 12.26 18.09
CA ASN A 606 -29.21 13.27 17.98
C ASN A 606 -29.02 14.21 16.79
N LEU A 607 -27.82 14.24 16.19
CA LEU A 607 -27.55 15.02 15.00
C LEU A 607 -28.33 14.46 13.81
N LYS A 608 -29.31 15.23 13.32
CA LYS A 608 -30.08 14.92 12.12
C LYS A 608 -29.26 15.23 10.87
N SER A 609 -28.49 14.24 10.42
CA SER A 609 -27.65 14.32 9.24
C SER A 609 -27.69 12.98 8.49
N ASP A 610 -27.86 13.06 7.17
CA ASP A 610 -27.80 11.94 6.22
C ASP A 610 -26.39 11.74 5.63
N VAL A 611 -25.43 12.58 6.03
CA VAL A 611 -24.04 12.59 5.52
C VAL A 611 -22.99 12.32 6.60
N LYS A 612 -23.41 12.24 7.88
CA LYS A 612 -22.50 12.02 9.00
C LYS A 612 -21.81 10.66 8.91
N LEU A 613 -20.55 10.60 9.33
CA LEU A 613 -19.87 9.32 9.48
C LEU A 613 -20.68 8.39 10.42
N PRO A 614 -20.63 7.07 10.19
CA PRO A 614 -21.35 6.12 11.04
C PRO A 614 -20.72 6.04 12.44
N GLU A 615 -21.53 5.60 13.41
CA GLU A 615 -21.10 5.35 14.81
C GLU A 615 -19.86 4.47 14.90
N TYR A 616 -19.60 3.65 13.88
CA TYR A 616 -18.35 2.90 13.75
C TYR A 616 -17.12 3.79 14.00
N TYR A 617 -17.06 5.03 13.53
CA TYR A 617 -15.90 5.92 13.72
C TYR A 617 -15.94 6.71 15.03
N ASP A 618 -16.91 6.49 15.92
CA ASP A 618 -16.95 7.16 17.22
C ASP A 618 -15.62 6.99 17.97
N LYS A 619 -15.11 8.11 18.49
CA LYS A 619 -13.83 8.28 19.18
C LYS A 619 -12.60 7.86 18.36
N ALA A 620 -12.73 7.70 17.05
CA ALA A 620 -11.59 7.45 16.18
C ALA A 620 -10.83 8.75 15.93
N LEU A 621 -9.51 8.71 16.11
CA LEU A 621 -8.60 9.77 15.70
C LEU A 621 -8.20 9.58 14.25
N PHE A 622 -8.49 10.55 13.39
CA PHE A 622 -8.02 10.53 12.02
C PHE A 622 -6.58 11.07 11.94
N MET A 623 -5.66 10.26 11.43
CA MET A 623 -4.28 10.62 11.15
C MET A 623 -4.01 10.50 9.66
N TYR A 624 -3.11 11.31 9.12
CA TYR A 624 -2.80 11.25 7.69
C TYR A 624 -1.35 11.59 7.40
N ASP A 625 -0.86 11.14 6.25
CA ASP A 625 0.51 11.40 5.79
C ASP A 625 0.47 12.07 4.42
N TRP A 626 1.12 13.23 4.36
CA TRP A 626 1.17 14.07 3.17
C TRP A 626 2.02 13.45 2.05
N MET A 627 3.11 12.75 2.35
CA MET A 627 3.97 12.11 1.35
C MET A 627 3.35 10.82 0.78
N ARG A 628 2.69 10.04 1.64
CA ARG A 628 2.20 8.68 1.31
C ARG A 628 0.72 8.63 0.92
N ASN A 629 0.01 9.76 0.92
CA ASN A 629 -1.37 9.89 0.43
C ASN A 629 -2.37 8.95 1.10
N TRP A 630 -2.26 8.74 2.40
CA TRP A 630 -3.20 7.91 3.15
C TRP A 630 -3.82 8.67 4.31
N VAL A 631 -4.97 8.15 4.75
CA VAL A 631 -5.64 8.50 6.00
C VAL A 631 -5.88 7.21 6.77
N TYR A 632 -5.63 7.22 8.07
CA TYR A 632 -5.94 6.13 9.00
C TYR A 632 -6.87 6.64 10.10
N ALA A 633 -7.85 5.81 10.47
CA ALA A 633 -8.62 5.97 11.70
C ALA A 633 -7.96 5.14 12.80
N VAL A 634 -7.53 5.81 13.87
CA VAL A 634 -6.84 5.22 15.02
C VAL A 634 -7.81 5.01 16.16
N ARG A 635 -7.81 3.80 16.72
CA ARG A 635 -8.61 3.39 17.86
C ARG A 635 -7.81 3.45 19.13
N MET A 636 -8.44 3.99 20.16
CA MET A 636 -7.88 4.11 21.49
C MET A 636 -8.68 3.26 22.49
N ASP A 637 -8.02 2.84 23.58
CA ASP A 637 -8.69 2.21 24.73
C ASP A 637 -9.41 3.25 25.61
N GLU A 638 -10.08 2.81 26.68
CA GLU A 638 -10.79 3.69 27.63
C GLU A 638 -9.86 4.70 28.33
N ASN A 639 -8.56 4.39 28.40
CA ASN A 639 -7.53 5.27 28.95
C ASN A 639 -6.91 6.16 27.87
N GLN A 640 -7.46 6.18 26.65
CA GLN A 640 -6.99 6.94 25.49
C GLN A 640 -5.60 6.50 24.99
N ASN A 641 -5.17 5.25 25.23
CA ASN A 641 -3.93 4.70 24.67
C ASN A 641 -4.19 4.08 23.29
N TYR A 642 -3.20 4.12 22.41
CA TYR A 642 -3.25 3.42 21.12
C TYR A 642 -3.63 1.94 21.29
N LYS A 643 -4.64 1.49 20.53
CA LYS A 643 -5.10 0.09 20.49
C LYS A 643 -4.83 -0.53 19.12
N ARG A 644 -5.27 0.14 18.05
CA ARG A 644 -5.09 -0.30 16.64
C ARG A 644 -5.35 0.88 15.70
N MET A 645 -5.08 0.69 14.42
CA MET A 645 -5.49 1.61 13.36
C MET A 645 -6.03 0.86 12.15
N GLU A 646 -6.84 1.54 11.35
CA GLU A 646 -7.38 1.05 10.08
C GLU A 646 -7.27 2.12 8.99
N ALA A 647 -6.96 1.71 7.76
CA ALA A 647 -6.91 2.64 6.65
C ALA A 647 -8.34 3.13 6.32
N PHE A 648 -8.49 4.45 6.16
CA PHE A 648 -9.75 5.09 5.78
C PHE A 648 -9.76 5.34 4.27
N MET A 649 -10.75 4.77 3.56
CA MET A 649 -10.87 4.85 2.08
C MET A 649 -9.55 4.55 1.31
N PRO A 650 -8.83 3.45 1.59
CA PRO A 650 -7.51 3.19 1.01
C PRO A 650 -7.50 3.02 -0.51
N VAL A 651 -8.62 2.66 -1.12
CA VAL A 651 -8.71 2.45 -2.58
C VAL A 651 -9.43 3.60 -3.27
N ARG A 652 -10.56 4.06 -2.70
CA ARG A 652 -11.40 5.11 -3.33
C ARG A 652 -11.17 6.52 -2.79
N GLY A 653 -10.33 6.70 -1.78
CA GLY A 653 -10.04 8.01 -1.19
C GLY A 653 -9.42 8.99 -2.18
N ASP A 654 -8.61 8.51 -3.12
CA ASP A 654 -7.84 9.34 -4.07
C ASP A 654 -7.20 10.55 -3.38
N PHE A 655 -6.60 10.34 -2.20
CA PHE A 655 -6.06 11.45 -1.42
C PHE A 655 -4.87 12.07 -2.15
N ARG A 656 -4.84 13.40 -2.23
CA ARG A 656 -3.80 14.18 -2.92
C ARG A 656 -3.03 15.03 -1.93
N ARG A 657 -2.16 14.36 -1.16
CA ARG A 657 -1.34 14.96 -0.10
C ARG A 657 -2.19 15.74 0.89
N PRO A 658 -3.01 15.04 1.69
CA PRO A 658 -3.86 15.69 2.68
C PRO A 658 -2.99 16.54 3.61
N VAL A 659 -3.38 17.80 3.81
CA VAL A 659 -2.61 18.77 4.61
C VAL A 659 -3.39 19.29 5.81
N ASP A 660 -4.72 19.29 5.72
CA ASP A 660 -5.60 19.64 6.82
C ASP A 660 -6.96 18.92 6.74
N MET A 661 -7.61 18.71 7.90
CA MET A 661 -8.88 17.99 8.02
C MET A 661 -9.70 18.50 9.21
N GLU A 662 -10.99 18.76 9.01
CA GLU A 662 -11.94 19.07 10.08
C GLU A 662 -13.25 18.28 9.96
N ILE A 663 -13.94 18.08 11.08
CA ILE A 663 -15.32 17.56 11.11
C ILE A 663 -16.29 18.72 10.96
N GLY A 664 -17.13 18.67 9.93
CA GLY A 664 -18.17 19.65 9.68
C GLY A 664 -19.36 19.55 10.64
N PRO A 665 -20.24 20.57 10.66
CA PRO A 665 -21.38 20.65 11.58
C PRO A 665 -22.45 19.57 11.34
N LYS A 666 -22.41 18.86 10.20
CA LYS A 666 -23.29 17.71 9.91
C LYS A 666 -22.58 16.38 10.06
N GLY A 667 -21.38 16.35 10.66
CA GLY A 667 -20.60 15.14 10.90
C GLY A 667 -19.90 14.58 9.65
N GLU A 668 -19.81 15.36 8.57
CA GLU A 668 -18.99 15.10 7.38
C GLU A 668 -17.53 15.50 7.61
N ILE A 669 -16.60 15.04 6.77
CA ILE A 669 -15.20 15.50 6.80
C ILE A 669 -14.99 16.56 5.72
N TYR A 670 -14.33 17.66 6.08
CA TYR A 670 -13.70 18.59 5.15
C TYR A 670 -12.20 18.38 5.17
N MET A 671 -11.56 18.46 3.99
CA MET A 671 -10.13 18.24 3.86
C MET A 671 -9.52 19.18 2.82
N LEU A 672 -8.34 19.70 3.13
CA LEU A 672 -7.46 20.33 2.17
C LEU A 672 -6.45 19.34 1.62
N GLU A 673 -6.28 19.38 0.31
CA GLU A 673 -5.34 18.58 -0.45
C GLU A 673 -4.31 19.50 -1.10
N TYR A 674 -3.03 19.29 -0.80
CA TYR A 674 -1.95 20.17 -1.26
C TYR A 674 -1.64 19.99 -2.76
N GLY A 675 -2.04 18.85 -3.35
CA GLY A 675 -1.82 18.56 -4.77
C GLY A 675 -0.58 17.70 -5.05
N SER A 676 -0.23 17.59 -6.32
CA SER A 676 0.70 16.57 -6.81
C SER A 676 2.18 16.86 -6.56
N VAL A 677 2.58 18.12 -6.39
CA VAL A 677 3.98 18.54 -6.31
C VAL A 677 4.17 19.58 -5.22
N TYR A 678 5.27 19.47 -4.49
CA TYR A 678 5.61 20.42 -3.44
C TYR A 678 5.97 21.81 -3.98
N GLY A 679 5.50 22.86 -3.28
CA GLY A 679 6.03 24.22 -3.41
C GLY A 679 5.69 24.94 -4.71
N ILE A 680 4.68 24.46 -5.43
CA ILE A 680 4.23 25.05 -6.69
C ILE A 680 2.71 25.27 -6.67
N ASP A 681 2.25 26.02 -7.67
CA ASP A 681 0.84 26.10 -8.01
C ASP A 681 0.39 24.77 -8.64
N ASN A 682 -0.52 24.05 -7.98
CA ASN A 682 -0.98 22.74 -8.42
C ASN A 682 -2.43 22.82 -8.89
N ASP A 683 -2.66 22.56 -10.18
CA ASP A 683 -4.00 22.45 -10.78
C ASP A 683 -4.88 21.38 -10.10
N ASP A 684 -4.28 20.49 -9.29
CA ASP A 684 -4.94 19.40 -8.60
C ASP A 684 -4.95 19.54 -7.06
N ALA A 685 -4.61 20.71 -6.52
CA ALA A 685 -4.81 21.07 -5.12
C ALA A 685 -6.26 21.50 -4.86
N ARG A 686 -6.87 21.00 -3.77
CA ARG A 686 -8.33 20.94 -3.64
C ARG A 686 -8.82 21.22 -2.23
N LEU A 687 -10.01 21.79 -2.16
CA LEU A 687 -10.91 21.60 -1.02
C LEU A 687 -11.86 20.45 -1.36
N VAL A 688 -11.93 19.45 -0.49
CA VAL A 688 -12.82 18.30 -0.67
C VAL A 688 -13.70 18.09 0.56
N LYS A 689 -14.87 17.51 0.32
CA LYS A 689 -15.81 17.09 1.36
C LYS A 689 -16.09 15.60 1.21
N ILE A 690 -16.05 14.85 2.31
CA ILE A 690 -16.28 13.41 2.36
C ILE A 690 -17.52 13.15 3.20
N GLU A 691 -18.52 12.53 2.57
CA GLU A 691 -19.84 12.28 3.13
C GLU A 691 -20.09 10.77 3.17
N PHE A 692 -20.76 10.27 4.21
CA PHE A 692 -21.17 8.87 4.28
C PHE A 692 -22.64 8.71 3.88
N ASN A 693 -22.91 7.80 2.95
CA ASN A 693 -24.26 7.45 2.51
C ASN A 693 -24.72 6.13 3.16
N PRO A 694 -25.58 6.19 4.21
CA PRO A 694 -26.17 5.00 4.81
C PRO A 694 -27.29 4.39 3.95
N GLY A 695 -27.83 5.14 2.98
CA GLY A 695 -28.94 4.74 2.15
C GLY A 695 -28.52 4.04 0.85
N ASN A 696 -29.38 4.19 -0.16
CA ASN A 696 -29.21 3.67 -1.51
C ASN A 696 -28.03 4.34 -2.23
N ARG A 697 -27.16 3.56 -2.86
CA ARG A 697 -26.01 4.07 -3.63
C ARG A 697 -26.42 4.24 -5.09
N ALA A 698 -25.92 5.31 -5.73
CA ALA A 698 -26.15 5.45 -7.16
C ALA A 698 -25.39 4.34 -7.92
N PRO A 699 -25.96 3.80 -9.01
CA PRO A 699 -25.28 2.80 -9.83
C PRO A 699 -24.03 3.41 -10.47
N VAL A 700 -23.12 2.56 -10.94
CA VAL A 700 -21.96 2.95 -11.74
C VAL A 700 -22.21 2.57 -13.20
N ALA A 701 -22.39 3.57 -14.06
CA ALA A 701 -22.44 3.40 -15.49
C ALA A 701 -21.05 3.10 -16.04
N LYS A 702 -20.97 2.10 -16.92
CA LYS A 702 -19.79 1.78 -17.73
C LYS A 702 -20.21 1.42 -19.14
N VAL A 703 -19.91 2.32 -20.07
CA VAL A 703 -20.13 2.09 -21.50
C VAL A 703 -18.89 1.46 -22.12
N THR A 704 -19.11 0.42 -22.92
CA THR A 704 -18.07 -0.22 -23.73
C THR A 704 -18.59 -0.45 -25.15
N ALA A 705 -17.68 -0.50 -26.12
CA ALA A 705 -17.97 -0.94 -27.47
C ALA A 705 -16.78 -1.74 -28.01
N ARG A 706 -17.03 -2.69 -28.91
CA ARG A 706 -15.97 -3.48 -29.54
C ARG A 706 -15.13 -2.62 -30.48
N ASP A 707 -15.80 -1.82 -31.30
CA ASP A 707 -15.21 -0.95 -32.30
C ASP A 707 -15.71 0.48 -32.04
N THR A 708 -14.81 1.43 -31.83
CA THR A 708 -15.14 2.84 -31.56
C THR A 708 -14.82 3.76 -32.74
N ILE A 709 -14.26 3.19 -33.81
CA ILE A 709 -13.77 3.92 -34.97
C ILE A 709 -14.12 3.16 -36.25
N GLY A 710 -14.65 3.85 -37.27
CA GLY A 710 -14.91 3.25 -38.58
C GLY A 710 -15.42 4.23 -39.63
N LEU A 711 -15.83 3.72 -40.79
CA LEU A 711 -16.38 4.52 -41.90
C LEU A 711 -17.91 4.50 -41.92
N ALA A 712 -18.53 5.63 -42.25
CA ALA A 712 -19.98 5.69 -42.44
C ALA A 712 -20.42 4.85 -43.67
N PRO A 713 -21.53 4.08 -43.58
CA PRO A 713 -22.34 3.83 -42.38
C PRO A 713 -21.62 2.88 -41.39
N PHE A 714 -21.42 3.34 -40.16
CA PHE A 714 -20.68 2.59 -39.14
C PHE A 714 -21.63 2.02 -38.08
N LYS A 715 -21.80 0.70 -38.08
CA LYS A 715 -22.62 -0.02 -37.09
C LYS A 715 -21.77 -0.39 -35.87
N VAL A 716 -22.14 0.12 -34.70
CA VAL A 716 -21.45 -0.14 -33.44
C VAL A 716 -22.34 -0.96 -32.52
N ALA A 717 -21.76 -1.97 -31.86
CA ALA A 717 -22.39 -2.72 -30.78
C ALA A 717 -21.92 -2.19 -29.43
N PHE A 718 -22.84 -1.63 -28.66
CA PHE A 718 -22.59 -1.07 -27.34
C PHE A 718 -22.92 -2.08 -26.25
N SER A 719 -22.24 -1.98 -25.13
CA SER A 719 -22.41 -2.84 -23.98
C SER A 719 -22.39 -2.06 -22.69
N SER A 720 -23.40 -2.30 -21.85
CA SER A 720 -23.47 -1.83 -20.46
C SER A 720 -23.04 -2.91 -19.47
N ARG A 721 -22.53 -4.08 -19.91
CA ARG A 721 -22.23 -5.24 -19.04
C ARG A 721 -21.23 -4.96 -17.90
N GLN A 722 -20.45 -3.90 -18.01
CA GLN A 722 -19.53 -3.46 -16.95
C GLN A 722 -20.17 -2.46 -15.98
N SER A 723 -21.41 -2.04 -16.23
CA SER A 723 -22.18 -1.22 -15.30
C SER A 723 -22.68 -2.10 -14.17
N TYR A 724 -22.68 -1.57 -12.96
CA TYR A 724 -23.06 -2.33 -11.77
C TYR A 724 -23.67 -1.40 -10.74
N ASP A 725 -24.46 -1.97 -9.83
CA ASP A 725 -24.83 -1.34 -8.58
C ASP A 725 -24.03 -1.98 -7.44
N PHE A 726 -23.75 -1.19 -6.40
CA PHE A 726 -23.21 -1.75 -5.17
C PHE A 726 -24.29 -2.40 -4.31
N ASP A 727 -25.56 -2.10 -4.57
CA ASP A 727 -26.73 -2.74 -3.98
C ASP A 727 -27.12 -3.95 -4.87
N GLU A 728 -26.50 -5.12 -4.60
CA GLU A 728 -26.40 -6.29 -5.49
C GLU A 728 -27.73 -6.89 -6.03
N ASP A 729 -28.87 -6.54 -5.42
CA ASP A 729 -30.21 -7.02 -5.82
C ASP A 729 -30.94 -6.07 -6.80
N ASP A 730 -30.37 -4.91 -7.11
CA ASP A 730 -31.04 -3.89 -7.90
C ASP A 730 -31.08 -4.19 -9.39
N LYS A 731 -32.30 -4.11 -9.95
CA LYS A 731 -32.53 -4.22 -11.39
C LYS A 731 -32.34 -2.85 -12.04
N LEU A 732 -31.19 -2.69 -12.68
CA LEU A 732 -30.80 -1.47 -13.38
C LEU A 732 -31.61 -1.24 -14.67
N THR A 733 -31.87 0.02 -14.95
CA THR A 733 -32.48 0.51 -16.19
C THR A 733 -31.48 1.35 -16.97
N TYR A 734 -31.58 1.35 -18.30
CA TYR A 734 -30.59 1.93 -19.19
C TYR A 734 -31.25 2.96 -20.11
N GLU A 735 -30.61 4.10 -20.33
CA GLU A 735 -30.96 5.08 -21.35
C GLU A 735 -29.72 5.41 -22.18
N TRP A 736 -29.82 5.24 -23.49
CA TRP A 736 -28.73 5.51 -24.43
C TRP A 736 -29.03 6.73 -25.28
N LYS A 737 -28.04 7.59 -25.46
CA LYS A 737 -28.09 8.73 -26.40
C LYS A 737 -26.89 8.64 -27.34
N PHE A 738 -27.13 8.66 -28.64
CA PHE A 738 -26.07 8.55 -29.66
C PHE A 738 -25.94 9.81 -30.53
N GLU A 739 -27.06 10.49 -30.82
CA GLU A 739 -27.11 11.71 -31.62
C GLU A 739 -27.99 12.76 -30.90
N GLY A 740 -27.36 13.78 -30.32
CA GLY A 740 -28.06 14.83 -29.56
C GLY A 740 -28.54 14.37 -28.18
N ASN A 741 -29.51 15.09 -27.61
CA ASN A 741 -29.95 14.90 -26.22
C ASN A 741 -31.15 13.96 -26.03
N GLN A 742 -31.68 13.38 -27.12
CA GLN A 742 -32.82 12.45 -27.07
C GLN A 742 -32.39 11.02 -26.75
N VAL A 743 -33.22 10.30 -25.99
CA VAL A 743 -33.01 8.88 -25.69
C VAL A 743 -33.31 8.07 -26.96
N ALA A 744 -32.30 7.36 -27.45
CA ALA A 744 -32.34 6.58 -28.68
C ALA A 744 -32.58 5.07 -28.42
N SER A 745 -32.24 4.56 -27.23
CA SER A 745 -32.53 3.18 -26.84
C SER A 745 -32.60 3.01 -25.32
N THR A 746 -33.34 2.01 -24.86
CA THR A 746 -33.40 1.58 -23.45
C THR A 746 -32.94 0.12 -23.25
N GLU A 747 -32.42 -0.52 -24.30
CA GLU A 747 -31.86 -1.87 -24.19
C GLU A 747 -30.54 -1.85 -23.41
N ALA A 748 -30.20 -2.93 -22.72
CA ALA A 748 -28.94 -3.01 -21.99
C ALA A 748 -27.72 -2.98 -22.94
N ASN A 749 -27.79 -3.63 -24.10
CA ASN A 749 -26.66 -3.75 -25.04
C ASN A 749 -27.13 -3.48 -26.48
N PRO A 750 -27.46 -2.23 -26.84
CA PRO A 750 -28.02 -1.90 -28.14
C PRO A 750 -26.95 -1.90 -29.24
N THR A 751 -27.42 -1.90 -30.49
CA THR A 751 -26.60 -1.51 -31.64
C THR A 751 -27.11 -0.22 -32.24
N PHE A 752 -26.21 0.67 -32.67
CA PHE A 752 -26.56 1.90 -33.39
C PHE A 752 -25.68 2.07 -34.62
N THR A 753 -26.26 2.59 -35.71
CA THR A 753 -25.56 2.81 -36.97
C THR A 753 -25.43 4.31 -37.23
N PHE A 754 -24.20 4.82 -37.18
CA PHE A 754 -23.90 6.21 -37.52
C PHE A 754 -23.84 6.37 -39.04
N GLN A 755 -24.73 7.18 -39.59
CA GLN A 755 -24.91 7.32 -41.04
C GLN A 755 -23.97 8.36 -41.68
N LYS A 756 -23.39 9.26 -40.87
CA LYS A 756 -22.55 10.36 -41.35
C LYS A 756 -21.20 10.37 -40.65
N ASN A 757 -20.19 10.86 -41.34
CA ASN A 757 -18.89 11.12 -40.74
C ASN A 757 -19.02 12.21 -39.66
N GLY A 758 -18.30 12.04 -38.56
CA GLY A 758 -18.36 12.92 -37.39
C GLY A 758 -17.80 12.25 -36.14
N ILE A 759 -17.67 13.03 -35.08
CA ILE A 759 -17.36 12.54 -33.74
C ILE A 759 -18.66 12.61 -32.93
N TYR A 760 -19.06 11.46 -32.37
CA TYR A 760 -20.29 11.30 -31.61
C TYR A 760 -19.97 10.88 -30.19
N ASN A 761 -20.78 11.32 -29.22
CA ASN A 761 -20.69 10.86 -27.85
C ASN A 761 -21.84 9.90 -27.57
N ALA A 762 -21.52 8.62 -27.41
CA ALA A 762 -22.47 7.63 -26.94
C ALA A 762 -22.56 7.74 -25.42
N ILE A 763 -23.68 8.27 -24.94
CA ILE A 763 -23.94 8.52 -23.52
C ILE A 763 -24.82 7.40 -23.00
N LEU A 764 -24.32 6.64 -22.01
CA LEU A 764 -25.09 5.67 -21.25
C LEU A 764 -25.47 6.28 -19.90
N LYS A 765 -26.76 6.36 -19.62
CA LYS A 765 -27.27 6.61 -18.27
C LYS A 765 -27.81 5.32 -17.69
N VAL A 766 -27.42 5.01 -16.46
CA VAL A 766 -27.88 3.84 -15.71
C VAL A 766 -28.64 4.34 -14.49
N THR A 767 -29.83 3.80 -14.23
CA THR A 767 -30.70 4.20 -13.11
C THR A 767 -31.15 2.98 -12.32
N ASP A 768 -31.09 3.07 -10.99
CA ASP A 768 -31.55 2.03 -10.06
C ASP A 768 -33.06 2.13 -9.76
N PRO A 769 -33.66 1.16 -9.03
CA PRO A 769 -35.06 1.20 -8.64
C PRO A 769 -35.44 2.34 -7.68
N ALA A 770 -34.47 2.88 -6.93
CA ALA A 770 -34.68 4.02 -6.03
C ALA A 770 -34.64 5.38 -6.78
N GLY A 771 -34.30 5.37 -8.07
CA GLY A 771 -34.27 6.53 -8.96
C GLY A 771 -32.93 7.26 -9.02
N GLN A 772 -31.89 6.77 -8.34
CA GLN A 772 -30.54 7.35 -8.49
C GLN A 772 -29.92 6.89 -9.81
N SER A 773 -29.08 7.74 -10.39
CA SER A 773 -28.49 7.45 -11.69
C SER A 773 -27.07 7.97 -11.83
N SER A 774 -26.31 7.33 -12.70
CA SER A 774 -25.01 7.82 -13.17
C SER A 774 -24.91 7.74 -14.69
N VAL A 775 -23.91 8.44 -15.24
CA VAL A 775 -23.69 8.55 -16.67
C VAL A 775 -22.25 8.23 -16.99
N ASP A 776 -22.04 7.47 -18.05
CA ASP A 776 -20.72 7.28 -18.67
C ASP A 776 -20.80 7.59 -20.17
N THR A 777 -19.71 8.09 -20.74
CA THR A 777 -19.68 8.57 -22.13
C THR A 777 -18.52 7.94 -22.88
N LEU A 778 -18.81 7.40 -24.07
CA LEU A 778 -17.83 6.83 -24.98
C LEU A 778 -17.83 7.62 -26.29
N GLU A 779 -16.67 8.13 -26.69
CA GLU A 779 -16.49 8.80 -27.97
C GLU A 779 -16.43 7.79 -29.12
N ILE A 780 -17.22 8.01 -30.16
CA ILE A 780 -17.27 7.22 -31.39
C ILE A 780 -16.86 8.10 -32.56
N LYS A 781 -15.88 7.63 -33.33
CA LYS A 781 -15.28 8.35 -34.43
C LYS A 781 -15.68 7.72 -35.76
N VAL A 782 -16.37 8.49 -36.59
CA VAL A 782 -16.89 8.00 -37.88
C VAL A 782 -16.29 8.81 -39.01
N GLY A 783 -15.68 8.15 -39.99
CA GLY A 783 -15.09 8.79 -41.16
C GLY A 783 -13.58 8.63 -41.31
N ASN A 784 -12.95 7.78 -40.50
CA ASN A 784 -11.60 7.28 -40.71
C ASN A 784 -11.51 5.84 -40.16
N THR A 785 -10.56 5.04 -40.63
CA THR A 785 -10.27 3.72 -40.06
C THR A 785 -8.90 3.70 -39.38
N LEU A 786 -8.69 2.76 -38.46
CA LEU A 786 -7.34 2.55 -37.91
C LEU A 786 -6.44 1.94 -38.99
N PRO A 787 -5.25 2.50 -39.24
CA PRO A 787 -4.28 1.88 -40.15
C PRO A 787 -3.91 0.48 -39.67
N GLN A 788 -3.71 -0.45 -40.59
CA GLN A 788 -3.14 -1.76 -40.32
C GLN A 788 -1.62 -1.69 -40.48
N VAL A 789 -0.88 -1.92 -39.40
CA VAL A 789 0.59 -1.97 -39.41
C VAL A 789 1.00 -3.42 -39.15
N ALA A 790 1.86 -3.98 -39.98
CA ALA A 790 2.40 -5.32 -39.81
C ALA A 790 3.92 -5.30 -39.93
N ILE A 791 4.61 -5.98 -39.02
CA ILE A 791 6.06 -6.16 -39.07
C ILE A 791 6.35 -7.53 -39.67
N ALA A 792 6.92 -7.56 -40.87
CA ALA A 792 7.38 -8.76 -41.53
C ALA A 792 8.91 -8.93 -41.38
N THR A 793 9.37 -10.16 -41.27
CA THR A 793 10.81 -10.48 -41.28
C THR A 793 11.09 -11.77 -42.06
N THR A 794 12.15 -11.75 -42.86
CA THR A 794 12.70 -12.97 -43.48
C THR A 794 13.57 -13.76 -42.52
N ASP A 795 13.98 -13.17 -41.40
CA ASP A 795 14.80 -13.84 -40.39
C ASP A 795 13.90 -14.52 -39.35
N ASN A 796 14.49 -14.98 -38.25
CA ASN A 796 13.77 -15.61 -37.17
C ASN A 796 13.00 -14.57 -36.37
N SER A 797 11.67 -14.69 -36.34
CA SER A 797 10.77 -13.74 -35.66
C SER A 797 10.60 -14.00 -34.15
N THR A 798 11.28 -15.02 -33.61
CA THR A 798 11.22 -15.39 -32.19
C THR A 798 12.53 -15.14 -31.47
N PHE A 799 13.67 -15.42 -32.11
CA PHE A 799 14.97 -15.50 -31.45
C PHE A 799 16.00 -14.51 -31.98
N PHE A 800 16.80 -13.98 -31.05
CA PHE A 800 18.13 -13.45 -31.34
C PHE A 800 19.20 -14.42 -30.82
N PHE A 801 20.36 -14.45 -31.47
CA PHE A 801 21.43 -15.41 -31.19
C PHE A 801 22.57 -14.73 -30.43
N ALA A 802 23.50 -15.50 -29.86
CA ALA A 802 24.56 -14.99 -28.99
C ALA A 802 25.56 -14.07 -29.71
N ASP A 803 25.66 -14.20 -31.03
CA ASP A 803 26.49 -13.38 -31.90
C ASP A 803 25.75 -12.15 -32.44
N GLN A 804 26.54 -11.16 -32.86
CA GLN A 804 25.99 -9.99 -33.55
C GLN A 804 25.41 -10.42 -34.88
N THR A 805 24.09 -10.51 -34.93
CA THR A 805 23.36 -10.92 -36.12
C THR A 805 22.67 -9.73 -36.76
N PRO A 806 22.85 -9.51 -38.07
CA PRO A 806 21.95 -8.67 -38.84
C PRO A 806 20.53 -9.24 -38.76
N PHE A 807 19.56 -8.38 -38.45
CA PHE A 807 18.14 -8.67 -38.38
C PHE A 807 17.41 -7.83 -39.44
N LYS A 808 16.84 -8.51 -40.43
CA LYS A 808 16.08 -7.94 -41.53
C LYS A 808 14.62 -7.79 -41.13
N TYR A 809 14.03 -6.64 -41.44
CA TYR A 809 12.61 -6.39 -41.22
C TYR A 809 12.06 -5.51 -42.33
N ALA A 810 10.75 -5.61 -42.53
CA ALA A 810 9.96 -4.74 -43.39
C ALA A 810 8.64 -4.44 -42.69
N VAL A 811 8.25 -3.18 -42.69
CA VAL A 811 6.97 -2.75 -42.13
C VAL A 811 6.00 -2.50 -43.27
N GLU A 812 4.93 -3.28 -43.29
CA GLU A 812 3.80 -3.09 -44.18
C GLU A 812 2.75 -2.24 -43.48
N VAL A 813 2.26 -1.23 -44.18
CA VAL A 813 1.16 -0.39 -43.71
C VAL A 813 0.07 -0.44 -44.77
N LYS A 814 -1.15 -0.73 -44.35
CA LYS A 814 -2.36 -0.63 -45.18
C LYS A 814 -3.34 0.27 -44.45
N ASP A 815 -3.92 1.19 -45.19
CA ASP A 815 -4.90 2.11 -44.66
C ASP A 815 -5.99 2.31 -45.72
N ASN A 816 -7.25 2.41 -45.31
CA ASN A 816 -8.35 2.51 -46.26
C ASN A 816 -8.42 3.91 -46.89
N GLU A 817 -8.04 4.93 -46.14
CA GLU A 817 -8.08 6.33 -46.53
C GLU A 817 -6.80 6.77 -47.26
N ASP A 818 -5.64 6.38 -46.75
CA ASP A 818 -4.34 6.66 -47.35
C ASP A 818 -3.99 5.64 -48.45
N LYS A 819 -4.57 5.84 -49.64
CA LYS A 819 -4.25 5.03 -50.84
C LYS A 819 -2.75 5.02 -51.20
N VAL A 820 -1.99 6.01 -50.73
CA VAL A 820 -0.53 6.07 -50.81
C VAL A 820 0.03 6.43 -49.44
N ILE A 821 0.71 5.45 -48.82
CA ILE A 821 1.33 5.57 -47.49
C ILE A 821 2.53 6.53 -47.53
N ASP A 822 2.52 7.55 -46.67
CA ASP A 822 3.66 8.43 -46.51
C ASP A 822 4.74 7.77 -45.65
N LYS A 823 5.82 7.33 -46.31
CA LYS A 823 6.95 6.65 -45.65
C LYS A 823 7.59 7.48 -44.54
N LYS A 824 7.46 8.82 -44.55
CA LYS A 824 7.99 9.70 -43.48
C LYS A 824 7.18 9.61 -42.18
N LYS A 825 5.94 9.13 -42.24
CA LYS A 825 5.07 8.94 -41.08
C LYS A 825 5.13 7.54 -40.48
N VAL A 826 5.84 6.61 -41.14
CA VAL A 826 6.12 5.29 -40.58
C VAL A 826 7.30 5.44 -39.61
N LYS A 827 7.04 5.25 -38.31
CA LYS A 827 8.08 5.24 -37.29
C LYS A 827 8.40 3.81 -36.92
N VAL A 828 9.66 3.42 -37.05
CA VAL A 828 10.14 2.08 -36.65
C VAL A 828 11.26 2.26 -35.63
N ALA A 829 11.21 1.54 -34.52
CA ALA A 829 12.22 1.62 -33.47
C ALA A 829 12.55 0.24 -32.92
N LEU A 830 13.83 -0.01 -32.64
CA LEU A 830 14.32 -1.22 -32.01
C LEU A 830 14.89 -0.89 -30.63
N ASN A 831 14.32 -1.49 -29.59
CA ASN A 831 14.75 -1.34 -28.20
C ASN A 831 15.24 -2.68 -27.62
N TYR A 832 16.21 -2.67 -26.70
CA TYR A 832 16.62 -3.85 -25.94
C TYR A 832 16.34 -3.65 -24.45
N ILE A 833 15.58 -4.57 -23.86
CA ILE A 833 15.32 -4.63 -22.43
C ILE A 833 16.29 -5.64 -21.81
N PRO A 834 17.20 -5.24 -20.91
CA PRO A 834 18.24 -6.14 -20.40
C PRO A 834 17.72 -7.24 -19.44
N LYS A 835 16.58 -7.02 -18.76
CA LYS A 835 15.97 -7.98 -17.83
C LYS A 835 14.46 -7.81 -17.81
N VAL A 836 13.71 -8.91 -17.90
CA VAL A 836 12.25 -8.96 -17.75
C VAL A 836 11.95 -9.86 -16.56
N SER A 837 11.19 -9.37 -15.57
CA SER A 837 10.83 -10.13 -14.36
C SER A 837 9.67 -11.08 -14.64
N GLY A 838 9.99 -12.36 -14.88
CA GLY A 838 9.00 -13.45 -15.02
C GLY A 838 8.19 -13.43 -16.32
N ASN A 839 7.33 -14.43 -16.48
CA ASN A 839 6.29 -14.49 -17.53
C ASN A 839 5.11 -13.56 -17.18
N GLU A 840 5.37 -12.32 -16.76
CA GLU A 840 4.39 -11.28 -17.06
C GLU A 840 4.28 -11.28 -18.58
N GLN A 841 3.20 -11.89 -19.05
CA GLN A 841 2.78 -11.72 -20.42
C GLN A 841 2.78 -10.21 -20.64
N VAL A 842 3.67 -9.78 -21.53
CA VAL A 842 3.43 -8.65 -22.41
C VAL A 842 2.13 -9.00 -23.15
N VAL A 843 0.99 -8.87 -22.47
CA VAL A 843 -0.33 -9.27 -22.96
C VAL A 843 -0.63 -8.36 -24.14
N GLY A 844 -0.89 -8.98 -25.29
CA GLY A 844 -1.07 -8.37 -26.60
C GLY A 844 -2.27 -7.45 -26.78
N HIS A 845 -2.70 -6.70 -25.76
CA HIS A 845 -3.65 -5.58 -25.90
C HIS A 845 -3.40 -4.40 -24.95
N GLN A 846 -2.42 -4.46 -24.02
CA GLN A 846 -1.92 -3.21 -23.44
C GLN A 846 -0.96 -2.60 -24.47
N GLN A 847 -1.21 -1.35 -24.85
CA GLN A 847 -0.30 -0.60 -25.72
C GLN A 847 1.08 -0.55 -25.06
N ILE A 848 1.95 -1.51 -25.40
CA ILE A 848 3.39 -1.31 -25.33
C ILE A 848 3.67 -0.31 -26.43
N THR A 849 3.56 0.96 -26.05
CA THR A 849 4.03 2.08 -26.85
C THR A 849 5.51 1.85 -27.15
N SER A 850 6.04 2.53 -28.17
CA SER A 850 7.47 2.59 -28.48
C SER A 850 8.37 3.09 -27.33
N THR A 851 7.80 3.29 -26.13
CA THR A 851 8.35 3.99 -24.96
C THR A 851 8.33 3.17 -23.65
N PHE A 852 8.18 1.83 -23.67
CA PHE A 852 8.31 1.03 -22.44
C PHE A 852 9.65 1.31 -21.74
N ASN A 853 9.57 1.92 -20.56
CA ASN A 853 10.72 2.34 -19.78
C ASN A 853 10.50 1.95 -18.31
N LEU A 854 11.15 0.86 -17.88
CA LEU A 854 11.06 0.36 -16.50
C LEU A 854 11.40 1.45 -15.48
N GLY A 855 12.46 2.22 -15.71
CA GLY A 855 12.85 3.34 -14.85
C GLY A 855 11.77 4.41 -14.72
N LYS A 856 11.05 4.72 -15.80
CA LYS A 856 9.91 5.63 -15.77
C LYS A 856 8.78 5.07 -14.90
N ASN A 857 8.43 3.80 -15.07
CA ASN A 857 7.33 3.18 -14.31
C ASN A 857 7.66 3.11 -12.81
N LEU A 858 8.88 2.69 -12.47
CA LEU A 858 9.37 2.68 -11.08
C LEU A 858 9.37 4.08 -10.46
N MET A 859 9.82 5.10 -11.21
CA MET A 859 9.79 6.48 -10.76
C MET A 859 8.36 7.00 -10.55
N GLN A 860 7.41 6.60 -11.41
CA GLN A 860 6.00 7.00 -11.30
C GLN A 860 5.28 6.33 -10.13
N ALA A 861 5.66 5.10 -9.78
CA ALA A 861 5.15 4.38 -8.63
C ALA A 861 5.79 4.83 -7.30
N SER A 862 6.85 5.64 -7.36
CA SER A 862 7.51 6.23 -6.20
C SER A 862 7.01 7.66 -5.96
N ASP A 863 7.31 8.18 -4.79
CA ASP A 863 7.07 9.56 -4.36
C ASP A 863 8.05 10.58 -4.97
N CYS A 864 8.95 10.20 -5.90
CA CYS A 864 9.95 11.10 -6.49
C CYS A 864 9.30 12.35 -7.12
N LYS A 865 8.07 12.20 -7.64
CA LYS A 865 7.28 13.30 -8.22
C LYS A 865 6.81 14.35 -7.22
N ALA A 866 6.85 14.05 -5.91
CA ALA A 866 6.56 15.03 -4.88
C ALA A 866 7.55 16.21 -4.94
N CYS A 867 8.81 15.95 -5.31
CA CYS A 867 9.89 16.94 -5.24
C CYS A 867 10.55 17.23 -6.60
N HIS A 868 10.31 16.40 -7.62
CA HIS A 868 10.90 16.54 -8.94
C HIS A 868 9.85 16.57 -10.04
N GLN A 869 10.09 17.39 -11.06
CA GLN A 869 9.36 17.33 -12.32
C GLN A 869 10.30 16.99 -13.48
N ILE A 870 9.73 16.60 -14.62
CA ILE A 870 10.53 16.28 -15.81
C ILE A 870 11.24 17.55 -16.31
N ASN A 871 10.48 18.62 -16.54
CA ASN A 871 10.96 19.84 -17.19
C ASN A 871 10.99 21.06 -16.27
N GLY A 872 10.17 21.08 -15.21
CA GLY A 872 10.10 22.19 -14.26
C GLY A 872 10.92 21.96 -13.00
N LYS A 873 11.35 23.05 -12.38
CA LYS A 873 12.02 23.03 -11.07
C LYS A 873 10.94 23.02 -9.98
N SER A 874 11.15 22.22 -8.93
CA SER A 874 10.39 22.26 -7.67
C SER A 874 11.43 22.41 -6.53
N VAL A 875 11.32 21.67 -5.42
CA VAL A 875 12.37 21.59 -4.39
C VAL A 875 13.62 20.95 -4.96
N GLY A 876 13.44 19.85 -5.70
CA GLY A 876 14.49 19.18 -6.43
C GLY A 876 14.72 19.82 -7.82
N PRO A 877 15.90 19.59 -8.43
CA PRO A 877 16.11 19.96 -9.83
C PRO A 877 15.14 19.21 -10.75
N ALA A 878 14.82 19.82 -11.89
CA ALA A 878 14.13 19.11 -12.96
C ALA A 878 14.95 17.88 -13.39
N PHE A 879 14.30 16.77 -13.70
CA PHE A 879 14.99 15.56 -14.14
C PHE A 879 15.82 15.80 -15.42
N ILE A 880 15.35 16.67 -16.32
CA ILE A 880 16.15 17.10 -17.50
C ILE A 880 17.45 17.79 -17.09
N GLU A 881 17.46 18.62 -16.04
CA GLU A 881 18.69 19.28 -15.61
C GLU A 881 19.68 18.28 -15.00
N VAL A 882 19.18 17.28 -14.27
CA VAL A 882 19.99 16.15 -13.80
C VAL A 882 20.61 15.41 -14.98
N SER A 883 19.81 15.09 -16.01
CA SER A 883 20.30 14.47 -17.24
C SER A 883 21.40 15.29 -17.93
N LYS A 884 21.21 16.59 -18.09
CA LYS A 884 22.19 17.49 -18.71
C LYS A 884 23.50 17.53 -17.92
N LYS A 885 23.46 17.69 -16.58
CA LYS A 885 24.66 17.82 -15.75
C LYS A 885 25.54 16.57 -15.78
N TYR A 886 24.93 15.39 -15.80
CA TYR A 886 25.65 14.10 -15.79
C TYR A 886 25.79 13.48 -17.18
N ARG A 887 25.52 14.23 -18.25
CA ARG A 887 25.63 13.75 -19.63
C ARG A 887 27.07 13.30 -19.92
N GLY A 888 27.20 12.07 -20.43
CA GLY A 888 28.51 11.48 -20.79
C GLY A 888 29.31 10.88 -19.62
N ASP A 889 28.82 10.99 -18.38
CA ASP A 889 29.48 10.43 -17.19
C ASP A 889 29.15 8.94 -17.00
N LYS A 890 30.13 8.09 -17.34
CA LYS A 890 29.98 6.62 -17.28
C LYS A 890 29.74 6.06 -15.87
N GLY A 891 30.06 6.81 -14.82
CA GLY A 891 29.86 6.41 -13.42
C GLY A 891 28.62 7.01 -12.76
N ALA A 892 27.90 7.91 -13.45
CA ALA A 892 26.78 8.63 -12.87
C ALA A 892 25.63 7.72 -12.44
N ALA A 893 25.30 6.71 -13.23
CA ALA A 893 24.18 5.80 -12.94
C ALA A 893 24.29 5.16 -11.55
N THR A 894 25.45 4.55 -11.25
CA THR A 894 25.69 3.89 -9.96
C THR A 894 25.77 4.88 -8.80
N ARG A 895 26.43 6.04 -8.98
CA ARG A 895 26.55 7.03 -7.91
C ARG A 895 25.21 7.66 -7.56
N LEU A 896 24.41 8.00 -8.57
CA LEU A 896 23.08 8.58 -8.38
C LEU A 896 22.10 7.54 -7.84
N ALA A 897 22.19 6.26 -8.23
CA ALA A 897 21.37 5.20 -7.65
C ALA A 897 21.61 5.06 -6.14
N ASN A 898 22.88 5.04 -5.72
CA ASN A 898 23.21 5.08 -4.30
C ASN A 898 22.67 6.34 -3.63
N LYS A 899 22.77 7.50 -4.29
CA LYS A 899 22.24 8.77 -3.77
C LYS A 899 20.73 8.72 -3.57
N VAL A 900 19.97 8.11 -4.47
CA VAL A 900 18.52 7.86 -4.33
C VAL A 900 18.23 7.02 -3.09
N ILE A 901 18.95 5.92 -2.90
CA ILE A 901 18.75 5.00 -1.78
C ILE A 901 19.07 5.68 -0.44
N THR A 902 20.17 6.43 -0.37
CA THR A 902 20.65 7.01 0.90
C THR A 902 20.13 8.42 1.17
N GLY A 903 19.59 9.09 0.16
CA GLY A 903 19.23 10.50 0.22
C GLY A 903 20.43 11.45 0.36
N GLY A 904 20.13 12.69 0.77
CA GLY A 904 21.08 13.73 1.19
C GLY A 904 21.19 14.94 0.26
N GLY A 905 21.90 15.99 0.69
CA GLY A 905 21.97 17.29 0.01
C GLY A 905 23.33 17.65 -0.61
N GLY A 906 23.49 18.93 -1.02
CA GLY A 906 24.77 19.57 -1.35
C GLY A 906 25.16 19.66 -2.83
N VAL A 907 24.46 18.96 -3.73
CA VAL A 907 24.82 18.91 -5.17
C VAL A 907 24.04 19.91 -6.03
N TRP A 908 22.82 20.23 -5.61
CA TRP A 908 21.84 21.04 -6.37
C TRP A 908 21.25 22.19 -5.54
N GLY A 909 21.84 22.47 -4.38
CA GLY A 909 21.35 23.42 -3.39
C GLY A 909 21.39 22.84 -1.98
N GLU A 910 20.81 23.57 -1.04
CA GLU A 910 20.78 23.23 0.38
C GLU A 910 19.73 22.15 0.71
N HIS A 911 18.63 22.06 -0.06
CA HIS A 911 17.60 21.05 0.17
C HIS A 911 18.13 19.63 -0.06
N ALA A 912 18.06 18.80 0.99
CA ALA A 912 18.40 17.40 0.92
C ALA A 912 17.30 16.60 0.21
N MET A 913 17.69 15.60 -0.58
CA MET A 913 16.76 14.65 -1.15
C MET A 913 16.42 13.58 -0.11
N ASN A 914 15.13 13.27 0.04
CA ASN A 914 14.64 12.17 0.88
C ASN A 914 15.31 10.85 0.49
N ALA A 915 15.49 9.95 1.47
CA ALA A 915 16.08 8.65 1.24
C ALA A 915 15.03 7.62 0.76
N HIS A 916 15.42 6.74 -0.16
CA HIS A 916 14.62 5.60 -0.62
C HIS A 916 15.27 4.25 -0.28
N PRO A 917 15.50 3.95 1.01
CA PRO A 917 16.21 2.72 1.42
C PRO A 917 15.47 1.42 1.06
N GLN A 918 14.18 1.52 0.72
CA GLN A 918 13.34 0.41 0.26
C GLN A 918 13.62 -0.01 -1.19
N LEU A 919 14.25 0.85 -2.02
CA LEU A 919 14.57 0.51 -3.41
C LEU A 919 15.81 -0.37 -3.47
N SER A 920 15.75 -1.42 -4.30
CA SER A 920 16.94 -2.18 -4.64
C SER A 920 17.93 -1.30 -5.42
N LYS A 921 19.21 -1.68 -5.40
CA LYS A 921 20.24 -0.95 -6.17
C LYS A 921 19.95 -1.00 -7.67
N GLU A 922 19.37 -2.10 -8.12
CA GLU A 922 18.98 -2.35 -9.49
C GLU A 922 17.82 -1.44 -9.91
N ASP A 923 16.74 -1.37 -9.12
CA ASP A 923 15.58 -0.52 -9.43
C ASP A 923 15.95 0.96 -9.41
N ALA A 924 16.71 1.39 -8.41
CA ALA A 924 17.22 2.76 -8.34
C ALA A 924 18.12 3.09 -9.55
N THR A 925 18.90 2.12 -10.03
CA THR A 925 19.72 2.28 -11.25
C THR A 925 18.86 2.44 -12.50
N GLU A 926 17.76 1.71 -12.64
CA GLU A 926 16.84 1.84 -13.77
C GLU A 926 16.12 3.21 -13.76
N ILE A 927 15.65 3.68 -12.60
CA ILE A 927 15.10 5.04 -12.44
C ILE A 927 16.12 6.08 -12.90
N VAL A 928 17.36 5.97 -12.43
CA VAL A 928 18.43 6.92 -12.77
C VAL A 928 18.77 6.86 -14.26
N LYS A 929 18.83 5.68 -14.88
CA LYS A 929 19.05 5.56 -16.32
C LYS A 929 17.96 6.27 -17.12
N TYR A 930 16.70 6.13 -16.71
CA TYR A 930 15.60 6.88 -17.32
C TYR A 930 15.83 8.38 -17.19
N VAL A 931 16.11 8.88 -15.98
CA VAL A 931 16.38 10.30 -15.74
C VAL A 931 17.53 10.78 -16.61
N LEU A 932 18.66 10.07 -16.64
CA LEU A 932 19.84 10.42 -17.44
C LEU A 932 19.58 10.41 -18.95
N ALA A 933 18.55 9.72 -19.44
CA ALA A 933 18.17 9.71 -20.85
C ALA A 933 17.33 10.93 -21.26
N LEU A 934 16.69 11.66 -20.33
CA LEU A 934 15.68 12.69 -20.63
C LEU A 934 16.18 13.88 -21.44
N ALA A 935 17.43 14.31 -21.25
CA ALA A 935 18.02 15.41 -22.01
C ALA A 935 18.84 14.95 -23.20
N ASN A 936 18.98 13.65 -23.43
CA ASN A 936 19.47 13.19 -24.71
C ASN A 936 18.31 13.39 -25.68
N ASP A 937 18.46 14.29 -26.65
CA ASP A 937 17.72 14.20 -27.90
C ASP A 937 18.14 12.88 -28.55
N GLN A 938 17.61 11.76 -28.05
CA GLN A 938 17.49 10.58 -28.85
C GLN A 938 16.31 10.93 -29.76
N PRO A 939 16.53 11.30 -31.04
CA PRO A 939 15.47 11.03 -31.99
C PRO A 939 15.07 9.58 -31.73
N ASP A 940 13.76 9.30 -31.71
CA ASP A 940 13.27 7.93 -31.93
C ASP A 940 14.23 7.36 -32.97
N VAL A 941 15.00 6.30 -32.66
CA VAL A 941 15.95 5.76 -33.62
C VAL A 941 15.09 5.18 -34.73
N THR A 942 14.71 6.04 -35.68
CA THR A 942 13.78 5.73 -36.75
C THR A 942 14.56 4.91 -37.73
N LEU A 943 14.48 3.61 -37.50
CA LEU A 943 14.85 2.61 -38.46
C LEU A 943 14.06 2.87 -39.76
N PRO A 944 14.68 2.69 -40.94
CA PRO A 944 13.95 2.81 -42.20
C PRO A 944 12.79 1.82 -42.24
N GLN A 945 11.71 2.12 -42.97
CA GLN A 945 10.53 1.23 -43.07
C GLN A 945 10.88 -0.22 -43.46
N GLN A 946 11.97 -0.41 -44.21
CA GLN A 946 12.56 -1.73 -44.47
C GLN A 946 14.07 -1.62 -44.39
N GLY A 947 14.73 -2.66 -43.89
CA GLY A 947 16.19 -2.67 -43.81
C GLY A 947 16.73 -3.83 -42.99
N SER A 948 18.02 -3.72 -42.66
CA SER A 948 18.72 -4.65 -41.77
C SER A 948 19.36 -3.85 -40.65
N THR A 949 19.18 -4.29 -39.41
CA THR A 949 19.78 -3.69 -38.21
C THR A 949 20.62 -4.73 -37.47
N VAL A 950 21.67 -4.33 -36.75
CA VAL A 950 22.55 -5.28 -36.05
C VAL A 950 22.12 -5.39 -34.58
N LEU A 951 21.74 -6.59 -34.15
CA LEU A 951 21.43 -6.87 -32.74
C LEU A 951 22.73 -6.99 -31.95
N LYS A 952 23.19 -5.91 -31.31
CA LYS A 952 24.50 -5.89 -30.60
C LYS A 952 24.42 -5.68 -29.09
N GLU A 953 23.33 -5.09 -28.60
CA GLU A 953 23.19 -4.70 -27.19
C GLU A 953 23.21 -5.84 -26.16
N HIS A 954 22.89 -7.06 -26.57
CA HIS A 954 22.94 -8.25 -25.72
C HIS A 954 24.36 -8.84 -25.59
N VAL A 955 25.29 -8.46 -26.47
CA VAL A 955 26.65 -9.02 -26.51
C VAL A 955 27.40 -8.67 -25.24
N GLY A 956 27.99 -9.69 -24.59
CA GLY A 956 28.71 -9.54 -23.32
C GLY A 956 27.82 -9.34 -22.09
N LYS A 957 26.49 -9.53 -22.22
CA LYS A 957 25.52 -9.49 -21.11
C LYS A 957 24.87 -10.86 -20.90
N GLU A 958 24.22 -11.03 -19.76
CA GLU A 958 23.37 -12.21 -19.51
C GLU A 958 22.23 -12.28 -20.54
N GLN A 959 21.96 -13.50 -21.03
CA GLN A 959 20.95 -13.79 -22.06
C GLN A 959 19.53 -13.82 -21.46
N THR A 960 19.16 -12.78 -20.72
CA THR A 960 17.84 -12.63 -20.09
C THR A 960 17.01 -11.52 -20.73
N GLY A 961 17.61 -10.73 -21.63
CA GLY A 961 16.96 -9.58 -22.24
C GLY A 961 16.00 -9.92 -23.37
N ARG A 962 15.33 -8.89 -23.90
CA ARG A 962 14.42 -8.96 -25.05
C ARG A 962 14.69 -7.81 -26.00
N TYR A 963 14.69 -8.06 -27.31
CA TYR A 963 14.54 -6.98 -28.29
C TYR A 963 13.08 -6.76 -28.61
N ILE A 964 12.68 -5.50 -28.73
CA ILE A 964 11.34 -5.10 -29.16
C ILE A 964 11.51 -4.21 -30.39
N LEU A 965 11.15 -4.73 -31.56
CA LEU A 965 11.00 -3.95 -32.77
C LEU A 965 9.55 -3.45 -32.81
N SER A 966 9.35 -2.16 -32.66
CA SER A 966 8.04 -1.51 -32.73
C SER A 966 7.92 -0.74 -34.04
N ALA A 967 6.73 -0.73 -34.62
CA ALA A 967 6.41 0.06 -35.79
C ALA A 967 5.08 0.77 -35.56
N SER A 968 4.97 2.02 -35.99
CA SER A 968 3.72 2.78 -35.94
C SER A 968 3.54 3.59 -37.21
N TYR A 969 2.29 3.83 -37.58
CA TYR A 969 1.93 4.73 -38.67
C TYR A 969 0.80 5.62 -38.21
N THR A 970 0.93 6.91 -38.52
CA THR A 970 -0.15 7.88 -38.37
C THR A 970 -0.64 8.25 -39.76
N ASP A 971 -1.91 8.05 -40.05
CA ASP A 971 -2.50 8.39 -41.35
C ASP A 971 -2.56 9.92 -41.59
N LYS A 972 -3.16 10.35 -42.70
CA LYS A 972 -3.44 11.77 -42.97
C LYS A 972 -4.75 12.26 -42.38
N GLY A 973 -5.52 11.37 -41.74
CA GLY A 973 -6.91 11.57 -41.41
C GLY A 973 -7.82 11.38 -42.62
N GLY A 974 -9.02 10.89 -42.35
CA GLY A 974 -10.13 10.87 -43.31
C GLY A 974 -10.99 12.12 -43.17
N ALA A 975 -12.30 11.93 -42.97
CA ALA A 975 -13.23 13.00 -42.61
C ALA A 975 -13.16 13.42 -41.13
N ILE A 976 -12.22 12.85 -40.37
CA ILE A 976 -11.90 13.14 -38.96
C ILE A 976 -10.38 13.18 -38.78
N THR A 977 -9.90 13.55 -37.58
CA THR A 977 -8.47 13.70 -37.28
C THR A 977 -7.65 12.44 -37.55
N PRO A 978 -6.34 12.58 -37.84
CA PRO A 978 -5.45 11.46 -38.04
C PRO A 978 -5.45 10.43 -36.91
N LEU A 979 -5.28 9.15 -37.26
CA LEU A 979 -5.22 8.04 -36.32
C LEU A 979 -3.88 7.30 -36.41
N THR A 980 -3.46 6.73 -35.28
CA THR A 980 -2.18 6.02 -35.16
C THR A 980 -2.41 4.57 -34.71
N THR A 981 -1.83 3.62 -35.43
CA THR A 981 -1.73 2.21 -35.00
C THR A 981 -0.27 1.83 -34.80
N SER A 982 -0.02 0.94 -33.84
CA SER A 982 1.31 0.40 -33.55
C SER A 982 1.30 -1.13 -33.50
N GLU A 983 2.35 -1.75 -34.01
CA GLU A 983 2.64 -3.19 -34.00
C GLU A 983 3.98 -3.40 -33.28
N SER A 984 4.20 -4.56 -32.65
CA SER A 984 5.50 -4.91 -32.06
C SER A 984 5.88 -6.36 -32.28
N LEU A 985 7.15 -6.58 -32.61
CA LEU A 985 7.80 -7.87 -32.72
C LEU A 985 8.84 -8.03 -31.61
N ILE A 986 8.70 -9.08 -30.81
CA ILE A 986 9.56 -9.33 -29.65
C ILE A 986 10.49 -10.50 -29.96
N LEU A 987 11.80 -10.25 -29.91
CA LEU A 987 12.82 -11.31 -30.00
C LEU A 987 13.32 -11.64 -28.59
N ARG A 988 13.33 -12.92 -28.26
CA ARG A 988 13.92 -13.47 -27.03
C ARG A 988 15.25 -14.18 -27.34
N PRO A 989 16.08 -14.49 -26.34
CA PRO A 989 17.32 -15.22 -26.55
C PRO A 989 17.03 -16.61 -27.13
N ALA A 990 17.87 -17.06 -28.08
CA ALA A 990 17.78 -18.40 -28.67
C ALA A 990 17.96 -19.52 -27.64
N ARG A 991 18.56 -19.22 -26.49
CA ARG A 991 18.58 -20.09 -25.32
C ARG A 991 17.39 -19.76 -24.41
N VAL A 992 16.41 -20.66 -24.39
CA VAL A 992 15.21 -20.54 -23.57
C VAL A 992 15.37 -21.39 -22.33
N LEU A 993 15.24 -20.78 -21.16
CA LEU A 993 15.17 -21.54 -19.91
C LEU A 993 13.92 -22.41 -19.95
N ALA A 994 14.07 -23.70 -19.66
CA ALA A 994 12.94 -24.61 -19.71
C ALA A 994 11.87 -24.23 -18.66
N GLY A 995 12.30 -23.65 -17.54
CA GLY A 995 11.42 -23.12 -16.51
C GLY A 995 10.54 -21.95 -16.96
N ASP A 996 10.81 -21.34 -18.13
CA ASP A 996 10.01 -20.26 -18.73
C ASP A 996 8.97 -20.78 -19.73
N ALA A 997 8.82 -22.11 -19.87
CA ALA A 997 7.87 -22.72 -20.81
C ALA A 997 6.44 -22.17 -20.66
N ASP A 998 5.70 -22.06 -21.75
CA ASP A 998 4.32 -21.53 -21.75
C ASP A 998 3.35 -22.51 -21.08
N GLU A 999 3.57 -23.81 -21.25
CA GLU A 999 2.82 -24.88 -20.59
C GLU A 999 3.75 -26.04 -20.20
N THR A 1000 3.35 -26.80 -19.19
CA THR A 1000 4.05 -28.00 -18.71
C THR A 1000 3.03 -29.06 -18.31
N TYR A 1001 3.33 -30.33 -18.58
CA TYR A 1001 2.50 -31.47 -18.22
C TYR A 1001 3.38 -32.60 -17.68
N ASN A 1002 3.07 -33.09 -16.47
CA ASN A 1002 3.85 -34.13 -15.77
C ASN A 1002 5.35 -33.82 -15.60
N MET A 1003 5.69 -32.53 -15.47
CA MET A 1003 7.03 -32.01 -15.17
C MET A 1003 6.94 -30.91 -14.11
N ASN A 1004 7.96 -30.79 -13.26
CA ASN A 1004 8.03 -29.76 -12.23
C ASN A 1004 8.98 -28.62 -12.60
N ARG A 1005 8.60 -27.37 -12.30
CA ARG A 1005 9.46 -26.18 -12.43
C ARG A 1005 10.29 -25.98 -11.17
N GLN A 1006 11.62 -25.95 -11.30
CA GLN A 1006 12.53 -25.68 -10.19
C GLN A 1006 13.69 -24.79 -10.65
N ARG A 1007 13.86 -23.60 -10.03
CA ARG A 1007 14.99 -22.67 -10.28
C ARG A 1007 15.27 -22.41 -11.78
N GLY A 1008 14.23 -22.18 -12.59
CA GLY A 1008 14.36 -21.92 -14.04
C GLY A 1008 14.61 -23.17 -14.90
N ARG A 1009 14.51 -24.38 -14.33
CA ARG A 1009 14.68 -25.68 -15.00
C ARG A 1009 13.39 -26.50 -14.89
N LEU A 1010 13.23 -27.49 -15.76
CA LEU A 1010 12.17 -28.50 -15.67
C LEU A 1010 12.76 -29.86 -15.31
N GLY A 1011 12.12 -30.59 -14.40
CA GLY A 1011 12.57 -31.90 -13.96
C GLY A 1011 11.43 -32.77 -13.46
N ALA A 1012 11.76 -33.87 -12.78
CA ALA A 1012 10.79 -34.86 -12.30
C ALA A 1012 9.87 -35.38 -13.42
N THR A 1013 10.42 -35.57 -14.61
CA THR A 1013 9.65 -35.93 -15.79
C THR A 1013 9.17 -37.38 -15.70
N LYS A 1014 7.90 -37.63 -16.00
CA LYS A 1014 7.37 -38.98 -16.23
C LYS A 1014 7.45 -39.32 -17.72
N ASN A 1015 7.27 -40.58 -18.08
CA ASN A 1015 7.08 -40.93 -19.49
C ASN A 1015 5.90 -40.13 -20.09
N LYS A 1016 6.10 -39.59 -21.29
CA LYS A 1016 5.22 -38.66 -22.01
C LYS A 1016 4.97 -37.31 -21.32
N ALA A 1017 5.80 -36.96 -20.33
CA ALA A 1017 5.79 -35.60 -19.80
C ALA A 1017 6.31 -34.62 -20.86
N TYR A 1018 5.77 -33.41 -20.88
CA TYR A 1018 6.16 -32.43 -21.89
C TYR A 1018 6.09 -30.99 -21.40
N PHE A 1019 6.81 -30.12 -22.10
CA PHE A 1019 6.64 -28.68 -21.99
C PHE A 1019 6.45 -28.05 -23.36
N VAL A 1020 5.78 -26.91 -23.37
CA VAL A 1020 5.35 -26.22 -24.60
C VAL A 1020 6.04 -24.87 -24.69
N LEU A 1021 6.58 -24.58 -25.87
CA LEU A 1021 6.95 -23.23 -26.28
C LEU A 1021 6.00 -22.82 -27.41
N LYS A 1022 5.12 -21.85 -27.14
CA LYS A 1022 4.11 -21.40 -28.10
C LYS A 1022 4.69 -20.42 -29.11
N GLY A 1023 4.16 -20.48 -30.33
CA GLY A 1023 4.46 -19.54 -31.41
C GLY A 1023 5.95 -19.39 -31.71
N VAL A 1024 6.71 -20.48 -31.74
CA VAL A 1024 8.14 -20.45 -32.04
C VAL A 1024 8.35 -20.48 -33.55
N ASP A 1025 9.05 -19.48 -34.08
CA ASP A 1025 9.55 -19.48 -35.45
C ASP A 1025 10.80 -20.35 -35.54
N LEU A 1026 10.71 -21.44 -36.31
CA LEU A 1026 11.83 -22.37 -36.52
C LEU A 1026 12.69 -22.01 -37.73
N LYS A 1027 12.38 -20.93 -38.46
CA LYS A 1027 13.13 -20.54 -39.66
C LYS A 1027 14.63 -20.36 -39.35
N GLY A 1028 15.44 -21.07 -40.13
CA GLY A 1028 16.90 -21.06 -40.03
C GLY A 1028 17.46 -21.86 -38.85
N ILE A 1029 16.63 -22.48 -38.01
CA ILE A 1029 17.09 -23.37 -36.94
C ILE A 1029 17.40 -24.75 -37.54
N GLN A 1030 18.63 -25.22 -37.36
CA GLN A 1030 19.09 -26.52 -37.87
C GLN A 1030 19.20 -27.58 -36.78
N LYS A 1031 19.34 -27.16 -35.52
CA LYS A 1031 19.58 -28.04 -34.38
C LYS A 1031 19.01 -27.49 -33.08
N LEU A 1032 18.73 -28.39 -32.15
CA LEU A 1032 18.36 -28.07 -30.77
C LEU A 1032 19.43 -28.63 -29.84
N THR A 1033 19.95 -27.77 -28.98
CA THR A 1033 20.86 -28.15 -27.90
C THR A 1033 20.13 -28.11 -26.59
N TYR A 1034 20.23 -29.17 -25.81
CA TYR A 1034 19.54 -29.35 -24.54
C TYR A 1034 20.59 -29.49 -23.45
N GLN A 1035 20.43 -28.74 -22.36
CA GLN A 1035 21.14 -29.07 -21.14
C GLN A 1035 20.27 -29.98 -20.28
N VAL A 1036 20.53 -31.27 -20.35
CA VAL A 1036 19.77 -32.29 -19.63
C VAL A 1036 20.50 -32.74 -18.37
N ALA A 1037 19.74 -33.19 -17.38
CA ALA A 1037 20.26 -33.94 -16.24
C ALA A 1037 19.39 -35.18 -16.04
N SER A 1038 20.01 -36.31 -15.74
CA SER A 1038 19.31 -37.53 -15.34
C SER A 1038 20.19 -38.30 -14.36
N LYS A 1039 19.64 -38.74 -13.23
CA LYS A 1039 20.41 -39.42 -12.20
C LYS A 1039 20.86 -40.82 -12.66
N ASP A 1040 19.93 -41.62 -13.14
CA ASP A 1040 20.09 -43.07 -13.36
C ASP A 1040 19.29 -43.60 -14.54
N HIS A 1041 18.62 -42.73 -15.30
CA HIS A 1041 17.77 -43.11 -16.43
C HIS A 1041 18.33 -42.61 -17.76
N ASP A 1042 18.48 -43.50 -18.73
CA ASP A 1042 18.57 -43.13 -20.14
C ASP A 1042 17.17 -42.79 -20.65
N GLY A 1043 17.07 -41.95 -21.66
CA GLY A 1043 15.77 -41.60 -22.25
C GLY A 1043 15.88 -40.84 -23.55
N THR A 1044 14.71 -40.46 -24.08
CA THR A 1044 14.59 -39.73 -25.34
C THR A 1044 13.78 -38.46 -25.12
N ILE A 1045 14.15 -37.36 -25.77
CA ILE A 1045 13.30 -36.19 -25.92
C ILE A 1045 12.90 -36.08 -27.40
N GLU A 1046 11.61 -36.14 -27.66
CA GLU A 1046 10.99 -35.90 -28.97
C GLU A 1046 10.38 -34.51 -29.00
N VAL A 1047 10.58 -33.76 -30.08
CA VAL A 1047 9.96 -32.44 -30.27
C VAL A 1047 8.88 -32.57 -31.32
N HIS A 1048 7.63 -32.32 -30.93
CA HIS A 1048 6.46 -32.37 -31.80
C HIS A 1048 5.97 -30.97 -32.13
N THR A 1049 5.30 -30.84 -33.28
CA THR A 1049 4.67 -29.58 -33.73
C THR A 1049 3.15 -29.61 -33.55
N GLY A 1050 2.57 -28.51 -33.05
CA GLY A 1050 1.13 -28.27 -32.94
C GLY A 1050 0.42 -29.04 -31.82
N SER A 1051 0.82 -30.28 -31.52
CA SER A 1051 0.34 -31.05 -30.38
C SER A 1051 1.34 -32.13 -29.96
N VAL A 1052 1.15 -32.74 -28.78
CA VAL A 1052 1.92 -33.90 -28.30
C VAL A 1052 1.83 -35.15 -29.18
N LYS A 1053 0.85 -35.23 -30.09
CA LYS A 1053 0.71 -36.31 -31.09
C LYS A 1053 1.06 -35.84 -32.50
N GLY A 1054 1.55 -34.61 -32.63
CA GLY A 1054 1.92 -34.03 -33.91
C GLY A 1054 3.19 -34.66 -34.49
N PRO A 1055 3.59 -34.26 -35.71
CA PRO A 1055 4.81 -34.73 -36.34
C PRO A 1055 6.04 -34.43 -35.48
N VAL A 1056 6.90 -35.43 -35.27
CA VAL A 1056 8.20 -35.29 -34.61
C VAL A 1056 9.18 -34.61 -35.56
N ILE A 1057 9.78 -33.53 -35.12
CA ILE A 1057 10.75 -32.74 -35.89
C ILE A 1057 12.17 -32.84 -35.34
N SER A 1058 12.36 -33.32 -34.11
CA SER A 1058 13.69 -33.58 -33.55
C SER A 1058 13.60 -34.66 -32.50
N THR A 1059 14.62 -35.52 -32.42
CA THR A 1059 14.72 -36.59 -31.43
C THR A 1059 16.15 -36.62 -30.90
N VAL A 1060 16.31 -36.58 -29.58
CA VAL A 1060 17.61 -36.70 -28.92
C VAL A 1060 17.57 -37.78 -27.86
N ASN A 1061 18.55 -38.69 -27.88
CA ASN A 1061 18.74 -39.68 -26.83
C ASN A 1061 19.75 -39.15 -25.82
N TYR A 1062 19.49 -39.38 -24.54
CA TYR A 1062 20.39 -39.04 -23.44
C TYR A 1062 20.66 -40.25 -22.58
N THR A 1063 21.88 -40.34 -22.06
CA THR A 1063 22.25 -41.31 -21.03
C THR A 1063 22.20 -40.69 -19.63
N ALA A 1064 22.08 -41.53 -18.62
CA ALA A 1064 22.14 -41.11 -17.22
C ALA A 1064 23.45 -40.34 -16.93
N THR A 1065 23.31 -39.09 -16.48
CA THR A 1065 24.43 -38.21 -16.10
C THR A 1065 25.02 -38.51 -14.71
N GLY A 1066 24.39 -39.41 -13.94
CA GLY A 1066 24.84 -39.89 -12.64
C GLY A 1066 24.36 -39.08 -11.44
N ALA A 1067 23.90 -37.83 -11.62
CA ALA A 1067 23.32 -36.99 -10.57
C ALA A 1067 22.54 -35.80 -11.15
N TRP A 1068 21.55 -35.26 -10.42
CA TRP A 1068 20.73 -34.12 -10.87
C TRP A 1068 21.47 -32.78 -10.96
N ASN A 1069 22.58 -32.64 -10.23
CA ASN A 1069 23.47 -31.47 -10.32
C ASN A 1069 24.54 -31.62 -11.40
N LYS A 1070 24.65 -32.80 -12.04
CA LYS A 1070 25.49 -33.03 -13.21
C LYS A 1070 24.61 -32.91 -14.45
N THR A 1071 25.04 -32.09 -15.40
CA THR A 1071 24.32 -31.89 -16.66
C THR A 1071 25.15 -32.37 -17.84
N ALA A 1072 24.47 -32.90 -18.85
CA ALA A 1072 25.03 -33.14 -20.18
C ALA A 1072 24.39 -32.19 -21.18
N GLU A 1073 25.19 -31.70 -22.12
CA GLU A 1073 24.69 -30.96 -23.28
C GLU A 1073 24.59 -31.90 -24.47
N LEU A 1074 23.40 -31.96 -25.05
CA LEU A 1074 23.09 -32.87 -26.15
C LEU A 1074 22.52 -32.07 -27.29
N THR A 1075 22.92 -32.41 -28.51
CA THR A 1075 22.48 -31.71 -29.72
C THR A 1075 21.81 -32.69 -30.66
N ALA A 1076 20.64 -32.33 -31.19
CA ALA A 1076 19.97 -33.08 -32.26
C ALA A 1076 19.57 -32.18 -33.42
N PRO A 1077 19.62 -32.68 -34.67
CA PRO A 1077 19.14 -31.93 -35.83
C PRO A 1077 17.61 -31.75 -35.78
N ILE A 1078 17.12 -30.72 -36.46
CA ILE A 1078 15.69 -30.51 -36.72
C ILE A 1078 15.38 -30.88 -38.17
N GLN A 1079 14.31 -31.65 -38.39
CA GLN A 1079 13.72 -31.96 -39.69
C GLN A 1079 12.54 -31.03 -39.97
N ASN A 1080 12.44 -30.51 -41.20
CA ASN A 1080 11.37 -29.62 -41.65
C ASN A 1080 11.13 -28.38 -40.73
N PRO A 1081 12.15 -27.53 -40.47
CA PRO A 1081 12.08 -26.42 -39.51
C PRO A 1081 11.23 -25.22 -39.97
N GLY A 1082 10.30 -25.40 -40.90
CA GLY A 1082 9.53 -24.30 -41.49
C GLY A 1082 8.44 -23.75 -40.57
N SER A 1083 8.02 -22.51 -40.81
CA SER A 1083 6.88 -21.80 -40.19
C SER A 1083 6.89 -21.66 -38.65
N LYS A 1084 6.05 -20.75 -38.15
CA LYS A 1084 5.83 -20.51 -36.73
C LYS A 1084 4.85 -21.55 -36.18
N GLN A 1085 5.24 -22.27 -35.13
CA GLN A 1085 4.46 -23.39 -34.58
C GLN A 1085 4.59 -23.46 -33.06
N ASP A 1086 3.63 -24.10 -32.41
CA ASP A 1086 3.78 -24.51 -31.00
C ASP A 1086 4.62 -25.78 -30.93
N LEU A 1087 5.65 -25.78 -30.07
CA LEU A 1087 6.61 -26.88 -29.94
C LEU A 1087 6.40 -27.61 -28.62
N TYR A 1088 6.19 -28.93 -28.71
CA TYR A 1088 5.97 -29.82 -27.58
C TYR A 1088 7.20 -30.69 -27.39
N PHE A 1089 7.93 -30.48 -26.30
CA PHE A 1089 9.13 -31.24 -25.96
C PHE A 1089 8.74 -32.40 -25.04
N VAL A 1090 8.58 -33.59 -25.61
CA VAL A 1090 8.02 -34.78 -24.97
C VAL A 1090 9.15 -35.71 -24.55
N PHE A 1091 9.20 -36.08 -23.27
CA PHE A 1091 10.13 -37.08 -22.77
C PHE A 1091 9.54 -38.47 -22.98
N VAL A 1092 10.26 -39.35 -23.69
CA VAL A 1092 9.81 -40.68 -24.09
C VAL A 1092 10.72 -41.75 -23.51
N LYS A 1093 10.11 -42.84 -23.03
CA LYS A 1093 10.79 -44.06 -22.60
C LYS A 1093 9.89 -45.28 -22.89
N ASP A 1094 10.51 -46.43 -23.15
CA ASP A 1094 9.80 -47.69 -23.42
C ASP A 1094 8.99 -48.19 -22.21
N ASP A 1095 9.45 -47.88 -20.99
CA ASP A 1095 8.69 -48.19 -19.77
C ASP A 1095 7.59 -47.13 -19.52
N PRO A 1096 6.30 -47.50 -19.61
CA PRO A 1096 5.19 -46.58 -19.37
C PRO A 1096 5.07 -46.09 -17.92
N LYS A 1097 5.73 -46.76 -16.96
CA LYS A 1097 5.71 -46.41 -15.53
C LYS A 1097 6.94 -45.64 -15.06
N ALA A 1098 7.88 -45.34 -15.95
CA ALA A 1098 9.10 -44.66 -15.57
C ALA A 1098 8.84 -43.21 -15.13
N GLU A 1099 9.35 -42.87 -13.95
CA GLU A 1099 9.29 -41.55 -13.34
C GLU A 1099 10.70 -40.99 -13.13
N ASN A 1100 10.82 -39.66 -13.08
CA ASN A 1100 12.10 -38.94 -13.00
C ASN A 1100 13.08 -39.34 -14.11
N ILE A 1101 12.57 -39.51 -15.34
CA ILE A 1101 13.36 -40.01 -16.47
C ILE A 1101 14.46 -39.03 -16.88
N GLY A 1102 14.26 -37.72 -16.65
CA GLY A 1102 15.28 -36.70 -16.83
C GLY A 1102 14.80 -35.32 -16.42
N GLY A 1103 15.60 -34.31 -16.72
CA GLY A 1103 15.29 -32.91 -16.54
C GLY A 1103 16.01 -32.09 -17.60
N VAL A 1104 15.48 -30.93 -17.92
CA VAL A 1104 16.03 -30.00 -18.89
C VAL A 1104 16.13 -28.63 -18.26
N SER A 1105 17.32 -28.04 -18.33
CA SER A 1105 17.59 -26.73 -17.74
C SER A 1105 17.20 -25.62 -18.71
N TRP A 1106 17.59 -25.80 -19.97
CA TRP A 1106 17.30 -24.90 -21.06
C TRP A 1106 17.36 -25.67 -22.37
N VAL A 1107 16.72 -25.09 -23.39
CA VAL A 1107 16.85 -25.51 -24.78
C VAL A 1107 17.38 -24.32 -25.57
N GLU A 1108 18.43 -24.57 -26.34
CA GLU A 1108 19.03 -23.59 -27.23
C GLU A 1108 18.73 -23.96 -28.69
N PHE A 1109 18.15 -22.99 -29.40
CA PHE A 1109 17.83 -23.11 -30.80
C PHE A 1109 19.04 -22.66 -31.62
N GLY A 1110 19.69 -23.58 -32.30
CA GLY A 1110 20.92 -23.35 -33.05
C GLY A 1110 20.69 -23.23 -34.56
N LYS A 1111 21.38 -22.28 -35.18
CA LYS A 1111 21.54 -22.22 -36.65
C LYS A 1111 22.53 -23.24 -37.17
#